data_AF-A0A5D2SN91-F1
#
_entry.id   AF-A0A5D2SN91-F1
#
_cell.length_a   1.000
_cell.length_b   1.000
_cell.length_c   1.000
_cell.angle_alpha   90.00
_cell.angle_beta   90.00
_cell.angle_gamma   90.00
#
_symmetry.space_group_name_H-M   'P 1'
#
loop_
_entity.id
_entity.type
_entity.pdbx_description
1 polymer ?
#
loop_
_entity_poly.entity_id
_entity_poly.type
_entity_poly.pdbx_seq_one_letter_code
_entity_poly.pdbx_strand_id
1 'polypeptide(L)'
;MLAGNLPADMANRLPELKELYLSRNQLYGQIPSSLFNCRQLKVLSLSSNSFTGNISINLGNLTMLKDLDLSTNNFEGRIPSSIGNCSSLKTINFSENNLEGAMPSEIGLFLPNLLELQLRGNKLQGTIPSSIANASKLTLLDLADNSFTGPIPMTIGSMKNLQKLDLGHNQLSSESYTPESSFINSLTDNRNLRKIVLSGNPLDTMLPMSIGNLSTSLEYLELTNCKLKGSIPAEIGSLSSLISLKLGNNALTGVIPDTIGHLENLQSLQLQGNKLQGFIPYDLCLLGRMFELFLGGNELSGSIPECLSNLTALRNLSISSNRLTSTIPSSLWSLVDILAINLSSNSLQGSLPSGIGDLKALVEIDLSNNQLSGHIPVSIEKLKNLVYLSFAVNRLHGPIPEFLGLAVALEFLDLSRNNLSGVIPKSLEKLHYLIYFNVSFNQLEGEIPGAGSFANFRAQSYLMNNALCGAARLQVRHCRTKSTGKRLPKTILLLTMILLPVTASICFLSPVYRVIKHCLEKEEDPLLTTNRTILYQEIVLATDGFSESNLLGTGSFGFVYKGTMKEEKNVAIKVFDLTLERGMRSFQVESELLTKVGHPNLVKLMNSCSDNNFRALVLEYMPNGTLDKWLYTHNYFLNLLQRLDIMIEVASAMSYLHSEHIIHCDLKPSNILLDEDMVARVSDFSIAKLLDGRDAAVQTGTMATIGYMAPEYGSRGIVSEKTDVYSFGILLMETFTGKKPTDNTFNGEMNLRSWIFESLPNAVDRITDVTLLKNDQEDIAAKTRCIKSIMNVAWFCTVESFSERKTMIEVQCKLCRIKSRFLRDAKLIEECEVTQMALPPRILFRELMLATDGFSERNLLDSGKSSFVYKGTLEDKCVVAIKIFDLQKRGLEGFEAHCQALSCIRHRNVVKLLKCCVDIDFKALVVEYMPYGSLQNYLHPGMNIFNFHQRLEIMINVASALSYLHSMRVIHCNLNPTNVLLDEDMVARISGFSFSKVLDKGSAATITTTMAETPGYIAPEYESTGNVSEKTDVYCFGILLMETFTILNPIEMTWRSLICDLLQSEDKIADLVSQRTDQEGFTATSTPTIRFLRTILRLIYCCTSELPDERKGMWKVEKELVRLRQQFWFC
;
A
#
# COMPACT_ATOMS: atom_id res chain seq x y z
N MET A 1 2.77 -8.39 22.40
CA MET A 1 2.62 -9.75 21.84
C MET A 1 3.64 -10.64 22.50
N LEU A 2 3.22 -11.77 23.05
CA LEU A 2 4.11 -12.80 23.58
C LEU A 2 4.91 -13.39 22.41
N ALA A 3 6.21 -13.58 22.57
CA ALA A 3 7.09 -14.17 21.57
C ALA A 3 7.98 -15.23 22.22
N GLY A 4 8.32 -16.28 21.50
CA GLY A 4 9.05 -17.44 22.03
C GLY A 4 8.22 -18.72 22.04
N ASN A 5 8.85 -19.80 22.50
CA ASN A 5 8.18 -21.08 22.71
C ASN A 5 7.35 -21.05 23.99
N LEU A 6 6.25 -21.80 24.01
CA LEU A 6 5.54 -22.05 25.26
C LEU A 6 6.43 -22.86 26.22
N PRO A 7 6.45 -22.53 27.53
CA PRO A 7 7.28 -23.26 28.49
C PRO A 7 6.92 -24.74 28.55
N ALA A 8 7.94 -25.60 28.50
CA ALA A 8 7.76 -27.06 28.50
C ALA A 8 7.16 -27.63 29.80
N ASP A 9 7.18 -26.86 30.88
CA ASP A 9 6.64 -27.23 32.20
C ASP A 9 5.39 -26.41 32.58
N MET A 10 4.81 -25.67 31.63
CA MET A 10 3.71 -24.72 31.89
C MET A 10 2.52 -25.37 32.60
N ALA A 11 2.14 -26.58 32.21
CA ALA A 11 1.03 -27.30 32.82
C ALA A 11 1.33 -27.79 34.24
N ASN A 12 2.59 -28.03 34.59
CA ASN A 12 2.97 -28.44 35.94
C ASN A 12 2.83 -27.27 36.92
N ARG A 13 2.97 -26.04 36.42
CA ARG A 13 2.79 -24.82 37.20
C ARG A 13 1.33 -24.36 37.26
N LEU A 14 0.52 -24.76 36.28
CA LEU A 14 -0.88 -24.34 36.11
C LEU A 14 -1.82 -25.56 35.91
N PRO A 15 -1.91 -26.50 36.87
CA PRO A 15 -2.69 -27.73 36.69
C PRO A 15 -4.21 -27.48 36.57
N GLU A 16 -4.69 -26.38 37.16
CA GLU A 16 -6.11 -25.99 37.20
C GLU A 16 -6.52 -25.08 36.02
N LEU A 17 -5.68 -24.96 34.99
CA LEU A 17 -5.92 -24.07 33.86
C LEU A 17 -7.20 -24.47 33.09
N LYS A 18 -8.13 -23.52 32.99
CA LYS A 18 -9.44 -23.72 32.32
C LYS A 18 -9.54 -23.04 30.97
N GLU A 19 -8.89 -21.90 30.78
CA GLU A 19 -8.97 -21.18 29.50
C GLU A 19 -7.61 -20.58 29.21
N LEU A 20 -7.13 -20.76 27.99
CA LEU A 20 -5.86 -20.25 27.51
C LEU A 20 -6.08 -19.50 26.20
N TYR A 21 -6.02 -18.18 26.27
CA TYR A 21 -6.10 -17.30 25.11
C TYR A 21 -4.73 -16.67 24.86
N LEU A 22 -4.08 -17.16 23.83
CA LEU A 22 -2.79 -16.68 23.34
C LEU A 22 -2.83 -16.31 21.87
N SER A 23 -4.01 -16.05 21.32
CA SER A 23 -4.13 -15.66 19.93
C SER A 23 -3.55 -14.29 19.61
N ARG A 24 -3.14 -14.08 18.35
CA ARG A 24 -2.59 -12.80 17.84
C ARG A 24 -1.33 -12.40 18.60
N ASN A 25 -0.41 -13.35 18.71
CA ASN A 25 0.91 -13.19 19.32
C ASN A 25 2.00 -13.60 18.31
N GLN A 26 3.26 -13.60 18.75
CA GLN A 26 4.43 -14.03 17.95
C GLN A 26 5.04 -15.32 18.54
N LEU A 27 4.19 -16.16 19.14
CA LEU A 27 4.64 -17.44 19.71
C LEU A 27 4.99 -18.40 18.57
N TYR A 28 6.07 -19.16 18.76
CA TYR A 28 6.58 -20.09 17.76
C TYR A 28 6.98 -21.42 18.39
N GLY A 29 7.52 -22.32 17.58
CA GLY A 29 7.86 -23.69 17.99
C GLY A 29 6.62 -24.58 18.15
N GLN A 30 6.79 -25.73 18.78
CA GLN A 30 5.71 -26.71 18.95
C GLN A 30 4.90 -26.43 20.22
N ILE A 31 3.61 -26.83 20.23
CA ILE A 31 2.80 -26.82 21.45
C ILE A 31 3.42 -27.84 22.44
N PRO A 32 3.83 -27.42 23.65
CA PRO A 32 4.44 -28.32 24.61
C PRO A 32 3.50 -29.45 25.00
N SER A 33 4.00 -30.68 25.00
CA SER A 33 3.23 -31.87 25.36
C SER A 33 2.62 -31.77 26.76
N SER A 34 3.27 -31.04 27.67
CA SER A 34 2.78 -30.79 29.01
C SER A 34 1.42 -30.10 29.02
N LEU A 35 1.12 -29.19 28.08
CA LEU A 35 -0.15 -28.45 28.05
C LEU A 35 -1.35 -29.38 27.99
N PHE A 36 -1.19 -30.55 27.35
CA PHE A 36 -2.23 -31.56 27.24
C PHE A 36 -2.51 -32.32 28.56
N ASN A 37 -1.78 -32.02 29.64
CA ASN A 37 -2.06 -32.50 30.99
C ASN A 37 -3.04 -31.61 31.76
N CYS A 38 -3.35 -30.39 31.29
CA CYS A 38 -4.33 -29.49 31.90
C CYS A 38 -5.77 -29.96 31.64
N ARG A 39 -6.21 -31.05 32.28
CA ARG A 39 -7.49 -31.72 31.98
C ARG A 39 -8.75 -30.87 32.18
N GLN A 40 -8.64 -29.74 32.88
CA GLN A 40 -9.76 -28.81 33.07
C GLN A 40 -9.91 -27.77 31.94
N LEU A 41 -9.01 -27.79 30.94
CA LEU A 41 -9.00 -26.81 29.87
C LEU A 41 -10.26 -26.94 29.00
N LYS A 42 -10.97 -25.82 28.87
CA LYS A 42 -12.22 -25.60 28.12
C LYS A 42 -11.99 -24.76 26.88
N VAL A 43 -11.03 -23.84 26.90
CA VAL A 43 -10.72 -23.02 25.72
C VAL A 43 -9.21 -23.01 25.49
N LEU A 44 -8.82 -23.30 24.26
CA LEU A 44 -7.44 -23.18 23.79
C LEU A 44 -7.45 -22.39 22.49
N SER A 45 -7.05 -21.13 22.58
CA SER A 45 -7.02 -20.20 21.45
C SER A 45 -5.58 -19.76 21.26
N LEU A 46 -4.91 -20.39 20.29
CA LEU A 46 -3.51 -20.13 19.88
C LEU A 46 -3.43 -19.57 18.47
N SER A 47 -4.58 -19.23 17.86
CA SER A 47 -4.63 -18.72 16.51
C SER A 47 -3.72 -17.53 16.35
N SER A 48 -3.32 -17.26 15.13
CA SER A 48 -2.64 -16.03 14.90
C SER A 48 -1.27 -15.90 15.55
N ASN A 49 -0.44 -16.91 15.35
CA ASN A 49 0.93 -17.05 15.84
C ASN A 49 1.81 -17.66 14.73
N SER A 50 3.00 -18.16 15.10
CA SER A 50 3.93 -18.89 14.23
C SER A 50 4.24 -20.29 14.79
N PHE A 51 3.28 -20.93 15.47
CA PHE A 51 3.46 -22.30 15.96
C PHE A 51 3.67 -23.26 14.79
N THR A 52 4.55 -24.25 15.01
CA THR A 52 5.04 -25.21 14.00
C THR A 52 4.88 -26.64 14.50
N GLY A 53 5.15 -27.62 13.64
CA GLY A 53 5.05 -29.04 13.94
C GLY A 53 3.61 -29.56 13.89
N ASN A 54 3.42 -30.80 14.33
CA ASN A 54 2.14 -31.49 14.20
C ASN A 54 1.17 -31.13 15.32
N ILE A 55 -0.13 -31.17 15.03
CA ILE A 55 -1.15 -31.21 16.07
C ILE A 55 -0.98 -32.53 16.85
N SER A 56 -0.57 -32.42 18.11
CA SER A 56 -0.20 -33.59 18.93
C SER A 56 -1.39 -34.53 19.17
N ILE A 57 -1.15 -35.84 19.11
CA ILE A 57 -2.14 -36.85 19.48
C ILE A 57 -2.60 -36.72 20.95
N ASN A 58 -1.77 -36.14 21.82
CA ASN A 58 -2.11 -35.92 23.22
C ASN A 58 -3.19 -34.85 23.42
N LEU A 59 -3.53 -34.06 22.40
CA LEU A 59 -4.67 -33.12 22.44
C LEU A 59 -5.97 -33.81 22.90
N GLY A 60 -6.16 -35.07 22.52
CA GLY A 60 -7.30 -35.89 22.93
C GLY A 60 -7.45 -36.10 24.45
N ASN A 61 -6.44 -35.77 25.26
CA ASN A 61 -6.52 -35.81 26.72
C ASN A 61 -7.35 -34.66 27.31
N LEU A 62 -7.60 -33.59 26.55
CA LEU A 62 -8.33 -32.41 27.00
C LEU A 62 -9.84 -32.59 26.83
N THR A 63 -10.43 -33.53 27.57
CA THR A 63 -11.83 -33.96 27.39
C THR A 63 -12.87 -32.87 27.73
N MET A 64 -12.48 -31.82 28.46
CA MET A 64 -13.32 -30.67 28.80
C MET A 64 -13.28 -29.55 27.76
N LEU A 65 -12.44 -29.67 26.73
CA LEU A 65 -12.22 -28.64 25.71
C LEU A 65 -13.50 -28.40 24.90
N LYS A 66 -13.87 -27.14 24.77
CA LYS A 66 -15.06 -26.65 24.06
C LYS A 66 -14.68 -25.86 22.83
N ASP A 67 -13.68 -25.00 22.95
CA ASP A 67 -13.26 -24.13 21.86
C ASP A 67 -11.77 -24.29 21.60
N LEU A 68 -11.44 -24.67 20.37
CA LEU A 68 -10.08 -24.90 19.92
C LEU A 68 -9.82 -24.10 18.65
N ASP A 69 -8.98 -23.08 18.77
CA ASP A 69 -8.60 -22.22 17.65
C ASP A 69 -7.09 -22.19 17.50
N LEU A 70 -6.59 -22.87 16.48
CA LEU A 70 -5.17 -22.90 16.08
C LEU A 70 -4.96 -22.23 14.72
N SER A 71 -5.97 -21.53 14.20
CA SER A 71 -5.96 -20.97 12.86
C SER A 71 -4.80 -19.99 12.63
N THR A 72 -4.35 -19.90 11.39
CA THR A 72 -3.35 -18.96 10.92
C THR A 72 -2.07 -19.13 11.73
N ASN A 73 -1.44 -20.27 11.54
CA ASN A 73 -0.17 -20.69 12.13
C ASN A 73 0.61 -21.49 11.07
N ASN A 74 1.71 -22.13 11.46
CA ASN A 74 2.52 -22.98 10.57
C ASN A 74 2.40 -24.47 10.96
N PHE A 75 1.26 -24.91 11.51
CA PHE A 75 1.08 -26.33 11.87
C PHE A 75 1.10 -27.21 10.61
N GLU A 76 1.76 -28.34 10.70
CA GLU A 76 1.95 -29.30 9.60
C GLU A 76 1.48 -30.71 9.98
N GLY A 77 1.60 -31.65 9.06
CA GLY A 77 1.18 -33.03 9.28
C GLY A 77 -0.34 -33.21 9.31
N ARG A 78 -0.79 -34.36 9.82
CA ARG A 78 -2.20 -34.77 9.78
C ARG A 78 -3.00 -34.30 10.99
N ILE A 79 -4.30 -34.09 10.79
CA ILE A 79 -5.25 -33.93 11.91
C ILE A 79 -5.34 -35.27 12.67
N PRO A 80 -4.99 -35.33 13.97
CA PRO A 80 -4.97 -36.58 14.71
C PRO A 80 -6.40 -37.06 15.03
N SER A 81 -6.67 -38.36 14.85
CA SER A 81 -7.97 -38.97 15.17
C SER A 81 -8.34 -38.89 16.66
N SER A 82 -7.33 -38.74 17.54
CA SER A 82 -7.54 -38.56 18.98
C SER A 82 -8.31 -37.28 19.34
N ILE A 83 -8.44 -36.31 18.44
CA ILE A 83 -9.31 -35.15 18.65
C ILE A 83 -10.76 -35.57 18.94
N GLY A 84 -11.18 -36.75 18.47
CA GLY A 84 -12.47 -37.34 18.79
C GLY A 84 -12.69 -37.61 20.28
N ASN A 85 -11.64 -37.74 21.09
CA ASN A 85 -11.78 -37.93 22.54
C ASN A 85 -12.25 -36.64 23.26
N CYS A 86 -12.14 -35.48 22.62
CA CYS A 86 -12.60 -34.19 23.13
C CYS A 86 -14.11 -33.98 22.86
N SER A 87 -14.97 -34.85 23.39
CA SER A 87 -16.42 -34.87 23.10
C SER A 87 -17.20 -33.61 23.53
N SER A 88 -16.57 -32.72 24.31
CA SER A 88 -17.12 -31.42 24.71
C SER A 88 -16.93 -30.32 23.65
N LEU A 89 -16.16 -30.56 22.58
CA LEU A 89 -15.84 -29.57 21.57
C LEU A 89 -17.09 -29.06 20.84
N LYS A 90 -17.11 -27.75 20.68
CA LYS A 90 -18.13 -26.96 19.98
C LYS A 90 -17.53 -26.21 18.80
N THR A 91 -16.31 -25.70 18.92
CA THR A 91 -15.65 -24.99 17.82
C THR A 91 -14.26 -25.55 17.58
N ILE A 92 -13.95 -25.83 16.32
CA ILE A 92 -12.61 -26.19 15.85
C ILE A 92 -12.28 -25.26 14.69
N ASN A 93 -11.19 -24.52 14.83
CA ASN A 93 -10.66 -23.69 13.76
C ASN A 93 -9.17 -23.95 13.57
N PHE A 94 -8.82 -24.58 12.44
CA PHE A 94 -7.47 -24.84 11.98
C PHE A 94 -7.15 -24.15 10.65
N SER A 95 -7.98 -23.19 10.22
CA SER A 95 -7.80 -22.52 8.93
C SER A 95 -6.43 -21.88 8.78
N GLU A 96 -5.93 -21.69 7.56
CA GLU A 96 -4.67 -21.02 7.22
C GLU A 96 -3.45 -21.66 7.92
N ASN A 97 -3.24 -22.96 7.68
CA ASN A 97 -2.08 -23.70 8.19
C ASN A 97 -1.47 -24.55 7.06
N ASN A 98 -0.47 -25.39 7.38
CA ASN A 98 0.14 -26.32 6.44
C ASN A 98 -0.32 -27.77 6.66
N LEU A 99 -1.52 -27.99 7.21
CA LEU A 99 -2.01 -29.34 7.53
C LEU A 99 -2.26 -30.15 6.25
N GLU A 100 -1.89 -31.43 6.28
CA GLU A 100 -1.94 -32.35 5.15
C GLU A 100 -2.63 -33.67 5.49
N GLY A 101 -2.83 -34.53 4.49
CA GLY A 101 -3.49 -35.82 4.66
C GLY A 101 -5.01 -35.71 4.74
N ALA A 102 -5.67 -36.82 5.08
CA ALA A 102 -7.13 -36.93 5.09
C ALA A 102 -7.75 -36.46 6.42
N MET A 103 -8.97 -35.93 6.33
CA MET A 103 -9.80 -35.67 7.51
C MET A 103 -10.14 -37.01 8.20
N PRO A 104 -10.10 -37.10 9.55
CA PRO A 104 -10.43 -38.33 10.27
C PRO A 104 -11.82 -38.87 9.87
N SER A 105 -11.89 -40.15 9.49
CA SER A 105 -13.08 -40.77 8.90
C SER A 105 -14.29 -40.80 9.84
N GLU A 106 -14.07 -40.76 11.16
CA GLU A 106 -15.12 -40.80 12.19
C GLU A 106 -15.32 -39.45 12.91
N ILE A 107 -14.82 -38.33 12.36
CA ILE A 107 -14.81 -37.03 13.04
C ILE A 107 -16.18 -36.60 13.57
N GLY A 108 -17.25 -36.80 12.81
CA GLY A 108 -18.60 -36.41 13.23
C GLY A 108 -19.26 -37.40 14.21
N LEU A 109 -18.79 -38.66 14.27
CA LEU A 109 -19.25 -39.63 15.28
C LEU A 109 -18.70 -39.27 16.66
N PHE A 110 -17.45 -38.81 16.71
CA PHE A 110 -16.78 -38.52 17.97
C PHE A 110 -17.08 -37.12 18.51
N LEU A 111 -17.49 -36.18 17.65
CA LEU A 111 -17.77 -34.79 18.00
C LEU A 111 -19.24 -34.39 17.73
N PRO A 112 -20.24 -35.06 18.34
CA PRO A 112 -21.66 -34.81 18.06
C PRO A 112 -22.14 -33.41 18.52
N ASN A 113 -21.37 -32.72 19.36
CA ASN A 113 -21.69 -31.39 19.89
C ASN A 113 -21.09 -30.23 19.09
N LEU A 114 -20.34 -30.52 18.03
CA LEU A 114 -19.65 -29.52 17.23
C LEU A 114 -20.64 -28.57 16.56
N LEU A 115 -20.39 -27.28 16.68
CA LEU A 115 -21.13 -26.17 16.07
C LEU A 115 -20.38 -25.62 14.85
N GLU A 116 -19.06 -25.49 14.94
CA GLU A 116 -18.25 -24.90 13.88
C GLU A 116 -17.01 -25.73 13.60
N LEU A 117 -16.79 -26.06 12.32
CA LEU A 117 -15.57 -26.71 11.82
C LEU A 117 -15.00 -25.87 10.68
N GLN A 118 -13.82 -25.32 10.90
CA GLN A 118 -13.13 -24.43 9.97
C GLN A 118 -11.73 -24.96 9.69
N LEU A 119 -11.47 -25.37 8.44
CA LEU A 119 -10.21 -25.97 7.98
C LEU A 119 -9.68 -25.29 6.70
N ARG A 120 -10.16 -24.09 6.37
CA ARG A 120 -9.83 -23.36 5.13
C ARG A 120 -8.32 -23.18 4.94
N GLY A 121 -7.83 -23.11 3.71
CA GLY A 121 -6.46 -22.63 3.46
C GLY A 121 -5.41 -23.58 4.06
N ASN A 122 -5.55 -24.86 3.75
CA ASN A 122 -4.63 -25.92 4.18
C ASN A 122 -4.27 -26.80 2.96
N LYS A 123 -3.53 -27.89 3.19
CA LYS A 123 -3.14 -28.89 2.16
C LYS A 123 -3.87 -30.22 2.38
N LEU A 124 -5.06 -30.20 2.97
CA LEU A 124 -5.83 -31.41 3.27
C LEU A 124 -6.30 -32.07 1.96
N GLN A 125 -6.28 -33.40 1.95
CA GLN A 125 -6.56 -34.22 0.76
C GLN A 125 -7.48 -35.40 1.08
N GLY A 126 -7.77 -36.24 0.09
CA GLY A 126 -8.69 -37.37 0.25
C GLY A 126 -10.16 -36.95 0.22
N THR A 127 -11.06 -37.86 0.60
CA THR A 127 -12.51 -37.63 0.54
C THR A 127 -13.05 -36.99 1.81
N ILE A 128 -14.09 -36.18 1.69
CA ILE A 128 -14.87 -35.74 2.85
C ILE A 128 -15.63 -36.98 3.40
N PRO A 129 -15.45 -37.37 4.68
CA PRO A 129 -16.13 -38.52 5.26
C PRO A 129 -17.62 -38.23 5.48
N SER A 130 -18.48 -39.20 5.14
CA SER A 130 -19.92 -39.11 5.32
C SER A 130 -20.36 -39.00 6.79
N SER A 131 -19.49 -39.44 7.71
CA SER A 131 -19.70 -39.33 9.16
C SER A 131 -19.78 -37.88 9.67
N ILE A 132 -19.34 -36.88 8.89
CA ILE A 132 -19.45 -35.47 9.28
C ILE A 132 -20.91 -35.07 9.58
N ALA A 133 -21.87 -35.73 8.92
CA ALA A 133 -23.29 -35.53 9.15
C ALA A 133 -23.76 -35.93 10.57
N ASN A 134 -23.01 -36.79 11.27
CA ASN A 134 -23.29 -37.15 12.66
C ASN A 134 -23.04 -35.99 13.64
N ALA A 135 -22.29 -34.95 13.25
CA ALA A 135 -22.18 -33.70 13.99
C ALA A 135 -23.45 -32.85 13.82
N SER A 136 -24.58 -33.35 14.34
CA SER A 136 -25.92 -32.82 14.08
C SER A 136 -26.15 -31.36 14.51
N LYS A 137 -25.29 -30.79 15.36
CA LYS A 137 -25.37 -29.41 15.83
C LYS A 137 -24.59 -28.41 14.97
N LEU A 138 -23.86 -28.88 13.95
CA LEU A 138 -22.99 -28.03 13.14
C LEU A 138 -23.80 -26.97 12.40
N THR A 139 -23.40 -25.71 12.57
CA THR A 139 -23.96 -24.53 11.90
C THR A 139 -23.02 -23.99 10.81
N LEU A 140 -21.71 -24.24 10.93
CA LEU A 140 -20.70 -23.81 9.97
C LEU A 140 -19.74 -24.96 9.63
N LEU A 141 -19.66 -25.28 8.33
CA LEU A 141 -18.64 -26.16 7.76
C LEU A 141 -17.86 -25.40 6.69
N ASP A 142 -16.58 -25.14 6.95
CA ASP A 142 -15.67 -24.45 6.04
C ASP A 142 -14.44 -25.31 5.76
N LEU A 143 -14.36 -25.85 4.56
CA LEU A 143 -13.28 -26.70 4.04
C LEU A 143 -12.63 -26.08 2.80
N ALA A 144 -12.85 -24.79 2.55
CA ALA A 144 -12.43 -24.12 1.32
C ALA A 144 -10.90 -24.09 1.16
N ASP A 145 -10.41 -23.86 -0.05
CA ASP A 145 -8.98 -23.64 -0.33
C ASP A 145 -8.11 -24.80 0.20
N ASN A 146 -8.40 -26.01 -0.26
CA ASN A 146 -7.72 -27.26 0.10
C ASN A 146 -7.56 -28.16 -1.14
N SER A 147 -7.14 -29.42 -0.94
CA SER A 147 -6.97 -30.43 -2.00
C SER A 147 -7.91 -31.63 -1.81
N PHE A 148 -9.11 -31.44 -1.22
CA PHE A 148 -10.09 -32.52 -1.09
C PHE A 148 -10.53 -33.03 -2.46
N THR A 149 -10.71 -34.34 -2.57
CA THR A 149 -11.00 -35.08 -3.81
C THR A 149 -12.21 -35.98 -3.64
N GLY A 150 -12.72 -36.48 -4.76
CA GLY A 150 -13.84 -37.42 -4.75
C GLY A 150 -15.18 -36.75 -4.43
N PRO A 151 -16.22 -37.55 -4.23
CA PRO A 151 -17.57 -37.03 -4.13
C PRO A 151 -17.86 -36.26 -2.84
N ILE A 152 -18.71 -35.23 -2.94
CA ILE A 152 -19.30 -34.57 -1.76
C ILE A 152 -20.35 -35.51 -1.13
N PRO A 153 -20.25 -35.84 0.17
CA PRO A 153 -21.20 -36.75 0.82
C PRO A 153 -22.62 -36.20 0.86
N MET A 154 -23.56 -36.97 0.31
CA MET A 154 -25.00 -36.66 0.35
C MET A 154 -25.55 -36.53 1.78
N THR A 155 -24.88 -37.13 2.77
CA THR A 155 -25.27 -37.07 4.17
C THR A 155 -25.23 -35.65 4.76
N ILE A 156 -24.46 -34.71 4.18
CA ILE A 156 -24.46 -33.30 4.60
C ILE A 156 -25.86 -32.67 4.44
N GLY A 157 -26.65 -33.17 3.48
CA GLY A 157 -28.07 -32.83 3.29
C GLY A 157 -28.96 -33.07 4.52
N SER A 158 -28.56 -33.98 5.40
CA SER A 158 -29.32 -34.29 6.62
C SER A 158 -29.04 -33.33 7.79
N MET A 159 -28.07 -32.41 7.66
CA MET A 159 -27.59 -31.55 8.74
C MET A 159 -28.49 -30.32 8.96
N LYS A 160 -29.58 -30.50 9.70
CA LYS A 160 -30.66 -29.49 9.85
C LYS A 160 -30.22 -28.14 10.41
N ASN A 161 -29.15 -28.07 11.19
CA ASN A 161 -28.66 -26.83 11.81
C ASN A 161 -27.68 -26.05 10.93
N LEU A 162 -27.24 -26.62 9.80
CA LEU A 162 -26.22 -26.02 8.96
C LEU A 162 -26.72 -24.71 8.35
N GLN A 163 -25.96 -23.63 8.57
CA GLN A 163 -26.23 -22.28 8.06
C GLN A 163 -25.24 -21.89 6.97
N LYS A 164 -23.98 -22.30 7.10
CA LYS A 164 -22.92 -21.98 6.15
C LYS A 164 -22.18 -23.25 5.74
N LEU A 165 -22.15 -23.49 4.44
CA LEU A 165 -21.39 -24.55 3.81
C LEU A 165 -20.43 -23.92 2.80
N ASP A 166 -19.14 -23.99 3.07
CA ASP A 166 -18.10 -23.52 2.17
C ASP A 166 -17.12 -24.66 1.87
N LEU A 167 -17.14 -25.12 0.63
CA LEU A 167 -16.28 -26.17 0.11
C LEU A 167 -15.47 -25.66 -1.08
N GLY A 168 -15.39 -24.33 -1.28
CA GLY A 168 -14.80 -23.72 -2.48
C GLY A 168 -13.34 -24.12 -2.72
N HIS A 169 -12.88 -23.99 -3.96
CA HIS A 169 -11.48 -24.17 -4.36
C HIS A 169 -10.86 -25.49 -3.86
N ASN A 170 -11.46 -26.61 -4.26
CA ASN A 170 -10.99 -27.97 -4.02
C ASN A 170 -11.08 -28.80 -5.31
N GLN A 171 -10.85 -30.11 -5.23
CA GLN A 171 -10.96 -31.06 -6.35
C GLN A 171 -12.19 -32.00 -6.19
N LEU A 172 -13.26 -31.49 -5.57
CA LEU A 172 -14.46 -32.28 -5.28
C LEU A 172 -15.28 -32.54 -6.55
N SER A 173 -15.88 -33.73 -6.61
CA SER A 173 -16.78 -34.16 -7.68
C SER A 173 -18.20 -34.38 -7.15
N SER A 174 -19.16 -34.56 -8.04
CA SER A 174 -20.47 -35.14 -7.69
C SER A 174 -20.37 -36.68 -7.68
N GLU A 175 -21.16 -37.38 -6.84
CA GLU A 175 -21.28 -38.86 -6.89
C GLU A 175 -21.93 -39.33 -8.19
N SER A 176 -22.77 -38.49 -8.78
CA SER A 176 -23.56 -38.83 -9.94
C SER A 176 -23.73 -37.66 -10.89
N TYR A 177 -23.91 -38.01 -12.16
CA TYR A 177 -24.07 -37.09 -13.29
C TYR A 177 -25.53 -36.74 -13.56
N THR A 178 -26.49 -37.39 -12.89
CA THR A 178 -27.92 -37.08 -13.06
C THR A 178 -28.38 -35.99 -12.08
N PRO A 179 -29.24 -35.04 -12.51
CA PRO A 179 -29.71 -33.96 -11.65
C PRO A 179 -30.32 -34.43 -10.32
N GLU A 180 -31.13 -35.49 -10.35
CA GLU A 180 -31.88 -36.02 -9.19
C GLU A 180 -30.99 -36.60 -8.09
N SER A 181 -29.77 -37.02 -8.45
CA SER A 181 -28.77 -37.54 -7.51
C SER A 181 -27.60 -36.59 -7.30
N SER A 182 -27.73 -35.34 -7.76
CA SER A 182 -26.76 -34.29 -7.49
C SER A 182 -26.71 -33.96 -6.00
N PHE A 183 -25.52 -33.61 -5.50
CA PHE A 183 -25.32 -33.17 -4.13
C PHE A 183 -26.24 -32.01 -3.73
N ILE A 184 -26.51 -31.08 -4.67
CA ILE A 184 -27.39 -29.93 -4.45
C ILE A 184 -28.81 -30.38 -4.06
N ASN A 185 -29.31 -31.48 -4.62
CA ASN A 185 -30.62 -32.01 -4.27
C ASN A 185 -30.70 -32.42 -2.78
N SER A 186 -29.61 -32.96 -2.23
CA SER A 186 -29.57 -33.35 -0.81
C SER A 186 -29.74 -32.16 0.14
N LEU A 187 -29.36 -30.95 -0.29
CA LEU A 187 -29.39 -29.74 0.54
C LEU A 187 -30.80 -29.16 0.73
N THR A 188 -31.81 -29.70 0.05
CA THR A 188 -33.20 -29.24 0.13
C THR A 188 -33.83 -29.46 1.51
N ASP A 189 -33.29 -30.40 2.29
CA ASP A 189 -33.72 -30.67 3.66
C ASP A 189 -33.04 -29.75 4.70
N ASN A 190 -31.96 -29.02 4.35
CA ASN A 190 -31.29 -28.07 5.24
C ASN A 190 -31.99 -26.71 5.25
N ARG A 191 -33.06 -26.57 6.04
CA ARG A 191 -33.90 -25.36 6.11
C ARG A 191 -33.26 -24.11 6.72
N ASN A 192 -32.06 -24.22 7.29
CA ASN A 192 -31.35 -23.11 7.94
C ASN A 192 -30.19 -22.55 7.10
N LEU A 193 -29.92 -23.10 5.91
CA LEU A 193 -28.82 -22.62 5.06
C LEU A 193 -29.02 -21.16 4.66
N ARG A 194 -27.95 -20.37 4.81
CA ARG A 194 -27.84 -18.98 4.38
C ARG A 194 -26.75 -18.79 3.32
N LYS A 195 -25.70 -19.62 3.34
CA LYS A 195 -24.60 -19.54 2.38
C LYS A 195 -24.14 -20.92 1.93
N ILE A 196 -24.07 -21.10 0.60
CA ILE A 196 -23.51 -22.27 -0.07
C ILE A 196 -22.44 -21.77 -1.04
N VAL A 197 -21.20 -22.21 -0.85
CA VAL A 197 -20.08 -21.93 -1.75
C VAL A 197 -19.43 -23.24 -2.16
N LEU A 198 -19.53 -23.56 -3.44
CA LEU A 198 -18.85 -24.71 -4.05
C LEU A 198 -17.91 -24.28 -5.19
N SER A 199 -17.78 -22.98 -5.44
CA SER A 199 -16.98 -22.40 -6.53
C SER A 199 -15.59 -23.02 -6.65
N GLY A 200 -15.10 -23.25 -7.86
CA GLY A 200 -13.76 -23.78 -8.10
C GLY A 200 -13.60 -25.29 -7.89
N ASN A 201 -14.69 -26.06 -7.81
CA ASN A 201 -14.65 -27.53 -7.74
C ASN A 201 -15.12 -28.17 -9.04
N PRO A 202 -14.46 -29.19 -9.58
CA PRO A 202 -14.89 -29.87 -10.81
C PRO A 202 -16.09 -30.81 -10.58
N LEU A 203 -17.22 -30.29 -10.10
CA LEU A 203 -18.42 -31.07 -9.76
C LEU A 203 -18.97 -31.85 -10.96
N ASP A 204 -18.85 -31.27 -12.16
CA ASP A 204 -19.25 -31.87 -13.44
C ASP A 204 -20.68 -32.44 -13.43
N THR A 205 -21.61 -31.68 -12.85
CA THR A 205 -23.02 -32.07 -12.66
C THR A 205 -23.99 -31.04 -13.24
N MET A 206 -25.28 -31.36 -13.26
CA MET A 206 -26.37 -30.44 -13.59
C MET A 206 -27.04 -29.89 -12.32
N LEU A 207 -27.65 -28.71 -12.43
CA LEU A 207 -28.50 -28.15 -11.38
C LEU A 207 -29.87 -28.87 -11.38
N PRO A 208 -30.36 -29.38 -10.23
CA PRO A 208 -31.67 -30.03 -10.16
C PRO A 208 -32.82 -29.02 -10.10
N MET A 209 -34.01 -29.40 -10.59
CA MET A 209 -35.24 -28.60 -10.40
C MET A 209 -35.57 -28.39 -8.91
N SER A 210 -35.18 -29.32 -8.05
CA SER A 210 -35.35 -29.18 -6.60
C SER A 210 -34.51 -28.06 -5.98
N ILE A 211 -33.65 -27.37 -6.74
CA ILE A 211 -32.89 -26.21 -6.26
C ILE A 211 -33.80 -25.10 -5.71
N GLY A 212 -35.03 -24.98 -6.20
CA GLY A 212 -36.02 -24.04 -5.64
C GLY A 212 -36.53 -24.42 -4.25
N ASN A 213 -36.34 -25.66 -3.83
CA ASN A 213 -36.70 -26.16 -2.50
C ASN A 213 -35.59 -26.02 -1.46
N LEU A 214 -34.43 -25.45 -1.84
CA LEU A 214 -33.39 -25.07 -0.88
C LEU A 214 -33.94 -24.09 0.17
N SER A 215 -33.17 -23.85 1.23
CA SER A 215 -33.53 -22.94 2.31
C SER A 215 -34.08 -21.60 1.80
N THR A 216 -35.24 -21.20 2.30
CA THR A 216 -35.84 -19.89 1.98
C THR A 216 -35.05 -18.74 2.60
N SER A 217 -34.13 -19.02 3.54
CA SER A 217 -33.19 -18.06 4.12
C SER A 217 -31.86 -18.01 3.37
N LEU A 218 -31.73 -18.70 2.23
CA LEU A 218 -30.48 -18.74 1.45
C LEU A 218 -30.21 -17.36 0.82
N GLU A 219 -29.05 -16.79 1.13
CA GLU A 219 -28.61 -15.47 0.68
C GLU A 219 -27.52 -15.54 -0.38
N TYR A 220 -26.65 -16.55 -0.30
CA TYR A 220 -25.50 -16.69 -1.20
C TYR A 220 -25.47 -18.10 -1.79
N LEU A 221 -25.53 -18.17 -3.11
CA LEU A 221 -25.30 -19.39 -3.88
C LEU A 221 -24.18 -19.16 -4.89
N GLU A 222 -23.01 -19.70 -4.58
CA GLU A 222 -21.79 -19.49 -5.37
C GLU A 222 -21.26 -20.82 -5.93
N LEU A 223 -21.37 -20.97 -7.24
CA LEU A 223 -21.01 -22.17 -8.00
C LEU A 223 -20.18 -21.81 -9.26
N THR A 224 -19.33 -20.78 -9.17
CA THR A 224 -18.49 -20.32 -10.27
C THR A 224 -17.39 -21.35 -10.57
N ASN A 225 -17.10 -21.61 -11.85
CA ASN A 225 -16.03 -22.54 -12.24
C ASN A 225 -16.22 -23.95 -11.65
N CYS A 226 -17.44 -24.49 -11.75
CA CYS A 226 -17.81 -25.80 -11.21
C CYS A 226 -17.98 -26.91 -12.27
N LYS A 227 -17.68 -26.60 -13.54
CA LYS A 227 -18.00 -27.44 -14.70
C LYS A 227 -19.48 -27.84 -14.80
N LEU A 228 -20.39 -27.00 -14.29
CA LEU A 228 -21.82 -27.28 -14.34
C LEU A 228 -22.33 -27.35 -15.78
N LYS A 229 -23.23 -28.31 -16.06
CA LYS A 229 -23.84 -28.56 -17.37
C LYS A 229 -25.36 -28.42 -17.29
N GLY A 230 -26.03 -28.57 -18.44
CA GLY A 230 -27.49 -28.48 -18.52
C GLY A 230 -27.98 -27.04 -18.45
N SER A 231 -29.28 -26.85 -18.23
CA SER A 231 -29.89 -25.52 -18.12
C SER A 231 -29.98 -25.04 -16.68
N ILE A 232 -30.15 -23.72 -16.50
CA ILE A 232 -30.54 -23.14 -15.21
C ILE A 232 -32.03 -23.46 -14.99
N PRO A 233 -32.41 -24.19 -13.92
CA PRO A 233 -33.81 -24.52 -13.65
C PRO A 233 -34.64 -23.28 -13.28
N ALA A 234 -35.89 -23.21 -13.72
CA ALA A 234 -36.78 -22.09 -13.42
C ALA A 234 -37.11 -22.00 -11.91
N GLU A 235 -37.03 -23.10 -11.20
CA GLU A 235 -37.26 -23.18 -9.76
C GLU A 235 -36.26 -22.34 -8.95
N ILE A 236 -35.12 -21.94 -9.53
CA ILE A 236 -34.17 -21.04 -8.86
C ILE A 236 -34.81 -19.72 -8.42
N GLY A 237 -35.85 -19.27 -9.12
CA GLY A 237 -36.63 -18.08 -8.78
C GLY A 237 -37.42 -18.18 -7.47
N SER A 238 -37.53 -19.37 -6.86
CA SER A 238 -38.17 -19.56 -5.56
C SER A 238 -37.31 -19.11 -4.37
N LEU A 239 -36.02 -18.83 -4.58
CA LEU A 239 -35.05 -18.51 -3.53
C LEU A 239 -35.03 -17.00 -3.18
N SER A 240 -36.18 -16.47 -2.76
CA SER A 240 -36.45 -15.02 -2.63
C SER A 240 -35.52 -14.23 -1.70
N SER A 241 -34.75 -14.90 -0.83
CA SER A 241 -33.77 -14.25 0.05
C SER A 241 -32.38 -14.10 -0.57
N LEU A 242 -32.16 -14.58 -1.80
CA LEU A 242 -30.87 -14.49 -2.48
C LEU A 242 -30.44 -13.04 -2.68
N ILE A 243 -29.20 -12.76 -2.26
CA ILE A 243 -28.48 -11.51 -2.46
C ILE A 243 -27.48 -11.68 -3.60
N SER A 244 -26.83 -12.85 -3.70
CA SER A 244 -25.85 -13.14 -4.74
C SER A 244 -26.04 -14.53 -5.32
N LEU A 245 -26.16 -14.57 -6.65
CA LEU A 245 -26.21 -15.78 -7.44
C LEU A 245 -25.05 -15.77 -8.44
N LYS A 246 -24.08 -16.67 -8.24
CA LYS A 246 -22.89 -16.79 -9.10
C LYS A 246 -22.80 -18.18 -9.71
N LEU A 247 -22.98 -18.24 -11.02
CA LEU A 247 -22.89 -19.45 -11.85
C LEU A 247 -21.91 -19.26 -13.01
N GLY A 248 -21.02 -18.26 -12.94
CA GLY A 248 -20.09 -17.92 -14.03
C GLY A 248 -19.06 -19.00 -14.32
N ASN A 249 -18.46 -18.95 -15.51
CA ASN A 249 -17.39 -19.84 -15.97
C ASN A 249 -17.76 -21.33 -15.87
N ASN A 250 -18.95 -21.71 -16.34
CA ASN A 250 -19.44 -23.08 -16.38
C ASN A 250 -19.74 -23.51 -17.84
N ALA A 251 -20.37 -24.67 -18.02
CA ALA A 251 -20.86 -25.16 -19.30
C ALA A 251 -22.40 -25.15 -19.37
N LEU A 252 -23.05 -24.20 -18.69
CA LEU A 252 -24.51 -24.08 -18.67
C LEU A 252 -25.04 -23.68 -20.06
N THR A 253 -26.18 -24.26 -20.43
CA THR A 253 -26.85 -24.14 -21.74
C THR A 253 -28.31 -23.75 -21.55
N GLY A 254 -29.09 -23.67 -22.62
CA GLY A 254 -30.50 -23.26 -22.53
C GLY A 254 -30.66 -21.77 -22.24
N VAL A 255 -31.85 -21.36 -21.82
CA VAL A 255 -32.19 -19.94 -21.62
C VAL A 255 -31.95 -19.51 -20.18
N ILE A 256 -31.80 -18.20 -19.96
CA ILE A 256 -31.92 -17.60 -18.63
C ILE A 256 -33.42 -17.65 -18.24
N PRO A 257 -33.81 -18.30 -17.13
CA PRO A 257 -35.22 -18.35 -16.71
C PRO A 257 -35.77 -16.96 -16.35
N ASP A 258 -36.99 -16.68 -16.77
CA ASP A 258 -37.76 -15.48 -16.41
C ASP A 258 -38.00 -15.39 -14.90
N THR A 259 -38.19 -16.53 -14.23
CA THR A 259 -38.38 -16.63 -12.79
C THR A 259 -37.25 -16.02 -11.95
N ILE A 260 -36.05 -15.79 -12.49
CA ILE A 260 -34.99 -15.03 -11.81
C ILE A 260 -35.47 -13.63 -11.42
N GLY A 261 -36.41 -13.05 -12.18
CA GLY A 261 -37.04 -11.76 -11.85
C GLY A 261 -37.79 -11.74 -10.51
N HIS A 262 -38.13 -12.89 -9.93
CA HIS A 262 -38.76 -12.98 -8.60
C HIS A 262 -37.77 -12.81 -7.43
N LEU A 263 -36.45 -12.75 -7.70
CA LEU A 263 -35.42 -12.63 -6.68
C LEU A 263 -35.20 -11.17 -6.25
N GLU A 264 -36.22 -10.52 -5.67
CA GLU A 264 -36.23 -9.07 -5.40
C GLU A 264 -35.06 -8.54 -4.54
N ASN A 265 -34.42 -9.40 -3.74
CA ASN A 265 -33.25 -9.04 -2.92
C ASN A 265 -31.91 -9.14 -3.67
N LEU A 266 -31.90 -9.63 -4.91
CA LEU A 266 -30.70 -9.95 -5.66
C LEU A 266 -29.95 -8.67 -6.05
N GLN A 267 -28.67 -8.63 -5.67
CA GLN A 267 -27.77 -7.52 -5.93
C GLN A 267 -26.68 -7.88 -6.94
N SER A 268 -26.28 -9.16 -7.02
CA SER A 268 -25.25 -9.61 -7.94
C SER A 268 -25.69 -10.89 -8.64
N LEU A 269 -25.83 -10.79 -9.97
CA LEU A 269 -26.11 -11.91 -10.87
C LEU A 269 -24.93 -12.10 -11.82
N GLN A 270 -24.23 -13.22 -11.66
CA GLN A 270 -23.04 -13.56 -12.44
C GLN A 270 -23.22 -14.86 -13.20
N LEU A 271 -23.45 -14.76 -14.51
CA LEU A 271 -23.67 -15.88 -15.44
C LEU A 271 -22.65 -15.89 -16.60
N GLN A 272 -21.61 -15.05 -16.54
CA GLN A 272 -20.62 -14.88 -17.59
C GLN A 272 -19.84 -16.18 -17.88
N GLY A 273 -19.32 -16.35 -19.10
CA GLY A 273 -18.46 -17.49 -19.47
C GLY A 273 -19.21 -18.83 -19.47
N ASN A 274 -20.40 -18.87 -20.08
CA ASN A 274 -21.25 -20.06 -20.22
C ASN A 274 -21.65 -20.25 -21.70
N LYS A 275 -22.63 -21.12 -21.97
CA LYS A 275 -23.22 -21.36 -23.30
C LYS A 275 -24.72 -21.06 -23.31
N LEU A 276 -25.16 -20.08 -22.52
CA LEU A 276 -26.58 -19.69 -22.41
C LEU A 276 -27.05 -19.06 -23.72
N GLN A 277 -28.25 -19.41 -24.15
CA GLN A 277 -28.87 -19.04 -25.43
C GLN A 277 -30.19 -18.30 -25.18
N GLY A 278 -30.90 -17.94 -26.26
CA GLY A 278 -32.18 -17.25 -26.18
C GLY A 278 -32.01 -15.76 -25.91
N PHE A 279 -33.03 -15.14 -25.32
CA PHE A 279 -33.08 -13.70 -25.07
C PHE A 279 -32.68 -13.37 -23.63
N ILE A 280 -32.30 -12.12 -23.37
CA ILE A 280 -32.25 -11.59 -22.00
C ILE A 280 -33.71 -11.40 -21.53
N PRO A 281 -34.18 -12.07 -20.46
CA PRO A 281 -35.57 -11.97 -20.01
C PRO A 281 -35.92 -10.57 -19.53
N TYR A 282 -37.14 -10.11 -19.85
CA TYR A 282 -37.65 -8.83 -19.36
C TYR A 282 -37.82 -8.81 -17.84
N ASP A 283 -38.08 -9.97 -17.23
CA ASP A 283 -38.27 -10.13 -15.79
C ASP A 283 -37.01 -9.78 -14.98
N LEU A 284 -35.81 -9.83 -15.57
CA LEU A 284 -34.59 -9.32 -14.92
C LEU A 284 -34.69 -7.83 -14.58
N CYS A 285 -35.53 -7.08 -15.30
CA CYS A 285 -35.77 -5.66 -15.03
C CYS A 285 -36.58 -5.40 -13.75
N LEU A 286 -37.15 -6.44 -13.12
CA LEU A 286 -37.88 -6.34 -11.85
C LEU A 286 -36.94 -6.26 -10.65
N LEU A 287 -35.65 -6.56 -10.83
CA LEU A 287 -34.65 -6.67 -9.79
C LEU A 287 -34.11 -5.31 -9.34
N GLY A 288 -34.97 -4.48 -8.72
CA GLY A 288 -34.65 -3.08 -8.39
C GLY A 288 -33.42 -2.85 -7.50
N ARG A 289 -32.88 -3.89 -6.85
CA ARG A 289 -31.65 -3.85 -6.03
C ARG A 289 -30.39 -4.31 -6.77
N MET A 290 -30.51 -4.66 -8.06
CA MET A 290 -29.40 -5.16 -8.86
C MET A 290 -28.28 -4.14 -8.94
N PHE A 291 -27.09 -4.52 -8.49
CA PHE A 291 -25.86 -3.72 -8.49
C PHE A 291 -24.90 -4.19 -9.59
N GLU A 292 -24.80 -5.50 -9.80
CA GLU A 292 -23.93 -6.17 -10.77
C GLU A 292 -24.70 -7.15 -11.64
N LEU A 293 -24.68 -6.92 -12.96
CA LEU A 293 -25.26 -7.83 -13.94
C LEU A 293 -24.22 -8.25 -14.97
N PHE A 294 -23.71 -9.47 -14.83
CA PHE A 294 -22.69 -10.05 -15.71
C PHE A 294 -23.22 -11.27 -16.47
N LEU A 295 -23.44 -11.10 -17.77
CA LEU A 295 -23.93 -12.12 -18.70
C LEU A 295 -22.95 -12.35 -19.87
N GLY A 296 -21.76 -11.76 -19.83
CA GLY A 296 -20.83 -11.76 -20.96
C GLY A 296 -20.25 -13.15 -21.30
N GLY A 297 -19.81 -13.37 -22.54
CA GLY A 297 -19.22 -14.64 -22.97
C GLY A 297 -20.24 -15.79 -22.96
N ASN A 298 -21.35 -15.59 -23.66
CA ASN A 298 -22.46 -16.54 -23.82
C ASN A 298 -22.94 -16.56 -25.29
N GLU A 299 -24.07 -17.21 -25.56
CA GLU A 299 -24.72 -17.29 -26.88
C GLU A 299 -26.08 -16.54 -26.89
N LEU A 300 -26.27 -15.54 -26.02
CA LEU A 300 -27.51 -14.77 -25.92
C LEU A 300 -27.74 -13.95 -27.19
N SER A 301 -29.00 -13.83 -27.59
CA SER A 301 -29.43 -13.31 -28.89
C SER A 301 -30.63 -12.37 -28.77
N GLY A 302 -31.03 -11.76 -29.89
CA GLY A 302 -32.09 -10.75 -29.91
C GLY A 302 -31.64 -9.39 -29.37
N SER A 303 -32.59 -8.56 -28.96
CA SER A 303 -32.33 -7.18 -28.51
C SER A 303 -32.06 -7.09 -27.01
N ILE A 304 -31.31 -6.07 -26.61
CA ILE A 304 -31.19 -5.65 -25.21
C ILE A 304 -32.58 -5.13 -24.75
N PRO A 305 -33.16 -5.61 -23.63
CA PRO A 305 -34.47 -5.14 -23.15
C PRO A 305 -34.45 -3.66 -22.77
N GLU A 306 -35.43 -2.89 -23.25
CA GLU A 306 -35.54 -1.46 -22.94
C GLU A 306 -35.74 -1.19 -21.45
N CYS A 307 -36.38 -2.13 -20.74
CA CYS A 307 -36.66 -2.03 -19.31
C CYS A 307 -35.42 -2.12 -18.41
N LEU A 308 -34.23 -2.46 -18.93
CA LEU A 308 -33.01 -2.49 -18.12
C LEU A 308 -32.71 -1.13 -17.48
N SER A 309 -33.24 -0.05 -18.04
CA SER A 309 -33.23 1.29 -17.45
C SER A 309 -33.94 1.39 -16.10
N ASN A 310 -34.79 0.42 -15.74
CA ASN A 310 -35.48 0.38 -14.44
C ASN A 310 -34.54 -0.02 -13.30
N LEU A 311 -33.38 -0.61 -13.60
CA LEU A 311 -32.40 -1.06 -12.62
C LEU A 311 -31.53 0.11 -12.14
N THR A 312 -32.13 1.07 -11.44
CA THR A 312 -31.45 2.32 -11.04
C THR A 312 -30.30 2.12 -10.03
N ALA A 313 -30.29 1.00 -9.31
CA ALA A 313 -29.20 0.59 -8.43
C ALA A 313 -27.97 0.01 -9.19
N LEU A 314 -28.11 -0.25 -10.49
CA LEU A 314 -27.06 -0.89 -11.29
C LEU A 314 -25.82 0.00 -11.39
N ARG A 315 -24.64 -0.58 -11.13
CA ARG A 315 -23.36 0.10 -11.29
C ARG A 315 -22.51 -0.53 -12.38
N ASN A 316 -22.56 -1.85 -12.49
CA ASN A 316 -21.75 -2.61 -13.44
C ASN A 316 -22.64 -3.47 -14.34
N LEU A 317 -22.60 -3.20 -15.64
CA LEU A 317 -23.30 -3.97 -16.66
C LEU A 317 -22.28 -4.56 -17.64
N SER A 318 -22.24 -5.88 -17.73
CA SER A 318 -21.45 -6.59 -18.75
C SER A 318 -22.30 -7.65 -19.44
N ILE A 319 -22.59 -7.44 -20.72
CA ILE A 319 -23.28 -8.40 -21.60
C ILE A 319 -22.47 -8.64 -22.88
N SER A 320 -21.16 -8.44 -22.79
CA SER A 320 -20.21 -8.54 -23.90
C SER A 320 -20.05 -9.96 -24.45
N SER A 321 -19.46 -10.13 -25.62
CA SER A 321 -19.17 -11.45 -26.22
C SER A 321 -20.41 -12.36 -26.27
N ASN A 322 -21.45 -11.87 -26.94
CA ASN A 322 -22.73 -12.56 -27.16
C ASN A 322 -23.16 -12.41 -28.64
N ARG A 323 -24.38 -12.83 -28.97
CA ARG A 323 -25.00 -12.70 -30.31
C ARG A 323 -26.13 -11.67 -30.30
N LEU A 324 -26.06 -10.65 -29.45
CA LEU A 324 -27.09 -9.62 -29.36
C LEU A 324 -27.13 -8.78 -30.63
N THR A 325 -28.32 -8.42 -31.07
CA THR A 325 -28.62 -7.70 -32.30
C THR A 325 -29.49 -6.48 -32.01
N SER A 326 -29.96 -5.79 -33.04
CA SER A 326 -30.77 -4.57 -32.92
C SER A 326 -29.98 -3.39 -32.32
N THR A 327 -30.69 -2.29 -32.09
CA THR A 327 -30.14 -1.05 -31.53
C THR A 327 -30.01 -1.12 -30.02
N ILE A 328 -29.03 -0.40 -29.46
CA ILE A 328 -28.95 -0.19 -28.01
C ILE A 328 -30.16 0.68 -27.58
N PRO A 329 -31.00 0.24 -26.63
CA PRO A 329 -32.15 1.00 -26.17
C PRO A 329 -31.79 2.41 -25.71
N SER A 330 -32.55 3.42 -26.15
CA SER A 330 -32.31 4.81 -25.74
C SER A 330 -32.60 5.04 -24.25
N SER A 331 -33.43 4.19 -23.64
CA SER A 331 -33.69 4.20 -22.20
C SER A 331 -32.46 3.82 -21.38
N LEU A 332 -31.55 2.99 -21.90
CA LEU A 332 -30.37 2.53 -21.14
C LEU A 332 -29.49 3.71 -20.68
N TRP A 333 -29.49 4.79 -21.43
CA TRP A 333 -28.73 6.01 -21.13
C TRP A 333 -29.36 6.87 -20.02
N SER A 334 -30.47 6.44 -19.41
CA SER A 334 -31.04 7.09 -18.22
C SER A 334 -30.50 6.55 -16.89
N LEU A 335 -29.64 5.53 -16.91
CA LEU A 335 -29.01 4.95 -15.72
C LEU A 335 -27.87 5.83 -15.21
N VAL A 336 -28.19 7.04 -14.74
CA VAL A 336 -27.22 8.11 -14.45
C VAL A 336 -26.11 7.76 -13.46
N ASP A 337 -26.33 6.78 -12.59
CA ASP A 337 -25.37 6.31 -11.58
C ASP A 337 -24.50 5.14 -12.06
N ILE A 338 -24.68 4.65 -13.30
CA ILE A 338 -23.91 3.54 -13.83
C ILE A 338 -22.43 3.92 -13.98
N LEU A 339 -21.55 3.00 -13.60
CA LEU A 339 -20.10 3.23 -13.57
C LEU A 339 -19.42 2.57 -14.77
N ALA A 340 -19.83 1.35 -15.11
CA ALA A 340 -19.21 0.57 -16.17
C ALA A 340 -20.26 -0.10 -17.06
N ILE A 341 -20.10 0.08 -18.38
CA ILE A 341 -20.92 -0.56 -19.41
C ILE A 341 -20.00 -1.29 -20.39
N ASN A 342 -20.14 -2.61 -20.48
CA ASN A 342 -19.47 -3.42 -21.50
C ASN A 342 -20.48 -4.18 -22.35
N LEU A 343 -20.66 -3.72 -23.60
CA LEU A 343 -21.52 -4.33 -24.63
C LEU A 343 -20.70 -4.86 -25.81
N SER A 344 -19.38 -4.97 -25.66
CA SER A 344 -18.48 -5.30 -26.76
C SER A 344 -18.71 -6.70 -27.34
N SER A 345 -18.20 -6.95 -28.55
CA SER A 345 -18.25 -8.26 -29.21
C SER A 345 -19.66 -8.82 -29.32
N ASN A 346 -20.54 -8.06 -29.98
CA ASN A 346 -21.92 -8.42 -30.29
C ASN A 346 -22.22 -8.05 -31.77
N SER A 347 -23.49 -8.08 -32.17
CA SER A 347 -23.98 -7.62 -33.48
C SER A 347 -24.92 -6.41 -33.35
N LEU A 348 -24.67 -5.53 -32.37
CA LEU A 348 -25.48 -4.34 -32.12
C LEU A 348 -25.31 -3.34 -33.26
N GLN A 349 -26.40 -2.71 -33.68
CA GLN A 349 -26.47 -1.82 -34.85
C GLN A 349 -27.10 -0.46 -34.50
N GLY A 350 -27.20 0.41 -35.51
CA GLY A 350 -27.75 1.76 -35.34
C GLY A 350 -26.72 2.75 -34.81
N SER A 351 -27.19 3.97 -34.57
CA SER A 351 -26.33 5.09 -34.13
C SER A 351 -26.24 5.21 -32.62
N LEU A 352 -25.10 5.69 -32.15
CA LEU A 352 -24.93 6.13 -30.76
C LEU A 352 -25.82 7.35 -30.47
N PRO A 353 -26.81 7.26 -29.56
CA PRO A 353 -27.70 8.38 -29.28
C PRO A 353 -27.03 9.44 -28.40
N SER A 354 -27.53 10.67 -28.47
CA SER A 354 -26.99 11.78 -27.65
C SER A 354 -27.18 11.58 -26.14
N GLY A 355 -28.12 10.73 -25.72
CA GLY A 355 -28.36 10.40 -24.30
C GLY A 355 -27.14 9.81 -23.59
N ILE A 356 -26.17 9.24 -24.33
CA ILE A 356 -24.91 8.75 -23.75
C ILE A 356 -24.22 9.78 -22.85
N GLY A 357 -24.33 11.08 -23.17
CA GLY A 357 -23.75 12.18 -22.39
C GLY A 357 -24.44 12.45 -21.05
N ASP A 358 -25.59 11.85 -20.79
CA ASP A 358 -26.33 12.05 -19.53
C ASP A 358 -25.82 11.10 -18.42
N LEU A 359 -25.04 10.07 -18.77
CA LEU A 359 -24.39 9.13 -17.86
C LEU A 359 -23.13 9.73 -17.19
N LYS A 360 -23.30 10.78 -16.40
CA LYS A 360 -22.18 11.56 -15.84
C LYS A 360 -21.29 10.78 -14.86
N ALA A 361 -21.79 9.72 -14.24
CA ALA A 361 -21.01 8.83 -13.37
C ALA A 361 -20.17 7.80 -14.14
N LEU A 362 -20.37 7.68 -15.46
CA LEU A 362 -19.75 6.66 -16.29
C LEU A 362 -18.23 6.82 -16.35
N VAL A 363 -17.54 5.74 -16.02
CA VAL A 363 -16.08 5.63 -16.01
C VAL A 363 -15.58 4.75 -17.13
N GLU A 364 -16.32 3.71 -17.47
CA GLU A 364 -15.94 2.76 -18.50
C GLU A 364 -17.09 2.49 -19.45
N ILE A 365 -16.80 2.64 -20.75
CA ILE A 365 -17.69 2.23 -21.81
C ILE A 365 -16.92 1.48 -22.91
N ASP A 366 -17.32 0.23 -23.12
CA ASP A 366 -16.82 -0.60 -24.21
C ASP A 366 -17.98 -1.05 -25.09
N LEU A 367 -18.03 -0.50 -26.31
CA LEU A 367 -18.97 -0.86 -27.36
C LEU A 367 -18.24 -1.46 -28.58
N SER A 368 -16.99 -1.88 -28.40
CA SER A 368 -16.15 -2.35 -29.50
C SER A 368 -16.66 -3.65 -30.12
N ASN A 369 -16.23 -3.94 -31.35
CA ASN A 369 -16.56 -5.16 -32.08
C ASN A 369 -18.08 -5.37 -32.21
N ASN A 370 -18.73 -4.41 -32.88
CA ASN A 370 -20.18 -4.39 -33.15
C ASN A 370 -20.44 -3.87 -34.59
N GLN A 371 -21.69 -3.57 -34.92
CA GLN A 371 -22.11 -3.00 -36.21
C GLN A 371 -22.65 -1.57 -36.08
N LEU A 372 -22.24 -0.84 -35.03
CA LEU A 372 -22.70 0.52 -34.76
C LEU A 372 -22.26 1.46 -35.88
N SER A 373 -23.15 2.36 -36.29
CA SER A 373 -22.95 3.28 -37.41
C SER A 373 -23.33 4.71 -37.03
N GLY A 374 -23.31 5.64 -37.99
CA GLY A 374 -23.53 7.06 -37.68
C GLY A 374 -22.30 7.72 -37.07
N HIS A 375 -22.53 8.87 -36.46
CA HIS A 375 -21.49 9.73 -35.91
C HIS A 375 -21.27 9.46 -34.42
N ILE A 376 -20.07 9.72 -33.93
CA ILE A 376 -19.83 9.84 -32.50
C ILE A 376 -20.56 11.10 -32.00
N PRO A 377 -21.50 11.00 -31.04
CA PRO A 377 -22.35 12.12 -30.66
C PRO A 377 -21.56 13.19 -29.88
N VAL A 378 -21.88 14.46 -30.15
CA VAL A 378 -21.25 15.62 -29.49
C VAL A 378 -21.44 15.60 -27.97
N SER A 379 -22.52 15.01 -27.49
CA SER A 379 -22.86 14.93 -26.06
C SER A 379 -21.85 14.17 -25.20
N ILE A 380 -20.92 13.40 -25.80
CA ILE A 380 -19.78 12.81 -25.06
C ILE A 380 -18.96 13.88 -24.33
N GLU A 381 -19.05 15.16 -24.76
CA GLU A 381 -18.47 16.31 -24.04
C GLU A 381 -18.85 16.39 -22.55
N LYS A 382 -20.01 15.83 -22.18
CA LYS A 382 -20.53 15.83 -20.81
C LYS A 382 -19.87 14.75 -19.93
N LEU A 383 -19.25 13.73 -20.52
CA LEU A 383 -18.70 12.56 -19.84
C LEU A 383 -17.30 12.83 -19.28
N LYS A 384 -17.23 13.76 -18.33
CA LYS A 384 -15.95 14.21 -17.74
C LYS A 384 -15.26 13.15 -16.88
N ASN A 385 -16.02 12.19 -16.36
CA ASN A 385 -15.52 11.10 -15.54
C ASN A 385 -15.07 9.89 -16.37
N LEU A 386 -15.18 9.95 -17.70
CA LEU A 386 -14.88 8.80 -18.54
C LEU A 386 -13.39 8.53 -18.56
N VAL A 387 -13.00 7.29 -18.24
CA VAL A 387 -11.61 6.82 -18.14
C VAL A 387 -11.36 5.70 -19.14
N TYR A 388 -12.36 4.96 -19.61
CA TYR A 388 -12.17 4.00 -20.68
C TYR A 388 -13.25 4.15 -21.72
N LEU A 389 -12.86 4.39 -22.98
CA LEU A 389 -13.74 4.44 -24.13
C LEU A 389 -13.17 3.58 -25.25
N SER A 390 -13.90 2.53 -25.62
CA SER A 390 -13.59 1.74 -26.80
C SER A 390 -14.81 1.64 -27.70
N PHE A 391 -14.73 2.22 -28.89
CA PHE A 391 -15.69 2.05 -29.99
C PHE A 391 -15.05 1.34 -31.20
N ALA A 392 -13.92 0.67 -30.97
CA ALA A 392 -13.16 0.00 -32.02
C ALA A 392 -13.98 -1.05 -32.78
N VAL A 393 -13.62 -1.35 -34.02
CA VAL A 393 -14.25 -2.42 -34.82
C VAL A 393 -15.77 -2.22 -34.94
N ASN A 394 -16.16 -1.11 -35.57
CA ASN A 394 -17.56 -0.74 -35.83
C ASN A 394 -17.67 -0.11 -37.24
N ARG A 395 -18.82 0.49 -37.58
CA ARG A 395 -19.09 1.21 -38.83
C ARG A 395 -19.31 2.72 -38.59
N LEU A 396 -18.73 3.28 -37.54
CA LEU A 396 -18.85 4.70 -37.20
C LEU A 396 -18.16 5.55 -38.27
N HIS A 397 -18.75 6.68 -38.64
CA HIS A 397 -18.23 7.59 -39.66
C HIS A 397 -18.36 9.06 -39.26
N GLY A 398 -17.81 9.94 -40.10
CA GLY A 398 -17.72 11.36 -39.80
C GLY A 398 -16.53 11.69 -38.91
N PRO A 399 -16.41 12.96 -38.46
CA PRO A 399 -15.27 13.42 -37.68
C PRO A 399 -15.26 12.86 -36.26
N ILE A 400 -14.06 12.69 -35.71
CA ILE A 400 -13.87 12.60 -34.26
C ILE A 400 -14.29 13.96 -33.67
N PRO A 401 -15.27 14.03 -32.74
CA PRO A 401 -15.75 15.29 -32.20
C PRO A 401 -14.64 16.06 -31.48
N GLU A 402 -14.50 17.35 -31.76
CA GLU A 402 -13.51 18.22 -31.09
C GLU A 402 -13.70 18.22 -29.56
N PHE A 403 -14.95 18.14 -29.11
CA PHE A 403 -15.30 18.13 -27.69
C PHE A 403 -14.89 16.86 -26.94
N LEU A 404 -14.46 15.79 -27.63
CA LEU A 404 -13.87 14.62 -26.97
C LEU A 404 -12.62 15.00 -26.16
N GLY A 405 -11.93 16.07 -26.55
CA GLY A 405 -10.84 16.68 -25.77
C GLY A 405 -11.26 17.29 -24.42
N LEU A 406 -12.56 17.35 -24.10
CA LEU A 406 -13.09 17.80 -22.81
C LEU A 406 -13.29 16.65 -21.81
N ALA A 407 -13.22 15.39 -22.25
CA ALA A 407 -13.18 14.22 -21.37
C ALA A 407 -11.77 14.08 -20.77
N VAL A 408 -11.36 15.07 -19.98
CA VAL A 408 -9.97 15.23 -19.51
C VAL A 408 -9.44 14.05 -18.72
N ALA A 409 -10.33 13.23 -18.16
CA ALA A 409 -10.00 12.01 -17.44
C ALA A 409 -9.69 10.80 -18.32
N LEU A 410 -9.90 10.90 -19.64
CA LEU A 410 -9.96 9.74 -20.52
C LEU A 410 -8.67 8.97 -20.53
N GLU A 411 -8.74 7.72 -20.02
CA GLU A 411 -7.65 6.74 -19.99
C GLU A 411 -7.55 5.57 -20.93
N PHE A 412 -8.54 5.41 -21.76
CA PHE A 412 -8.46 4.50 -22.88
C PHE A 412 -9.23 5.10 -24.02
N LEU A 413 -8.61 5.20 -25.19
CA LEU A 413 -9.30 5.67 -26.39
C LEU A 413 -8.96 4.81 -27.60
N ASP A 414 -9.85 3.86 -27.88
CA ASP A 414 -9.78 3.07 -29.11
C ASP A 414 -10.99 3.35 -30.02
N LEU A 415 -10.69 3.95 -31.16
CA LEU A 415 -11.61 4.22 -32.25
C LEU A 415 -11.16 3.50 -33.54
N SER A 416 -10.26 2.53 -33.43
CA SER A 416 -9.67 1.85 -34.58
C SER A 416 -10.69 1.01 -35.34
N ARG A 417 -10.39 0.69 -36.60
CA ARG A 417 -11.22 -0.17 -37.47
C ARG A 417 -12.67 0.33 -37.56
N ASN A 418 -12.80 1.59 -37.98
CA ASN A 418 -14.06 2.25 -38.25
C ASN A 418 -14.00 2.97 -39.62
N ASN A 419 -14.98 3.79 -39.94
CA ASN A 419 -15.03 4.61 -41.15
C ASN A 419 -14.95 6.12 -40.81
N LEU A 420 -14.25 6.48 -39.73
CA LEU A 420 -14.09 7.86 -39.27
C LEU A 420 -13.27 8.67 -40.27
N SER A 421 -13.65 9.91 -40.51
CA SER A 421 -13.11 10.77 -41.57
C SER A 421 -12.76 12.16 -41.05
N GLY A 422 -11.99 12.94 -41.80
CA GLY A 422 -11.57 14.28 -41.37
C GLY A 422 -10.34 14.24 -40.47
N VAL A 423 -10.08 15.33 -39.76
CA VAL A 423 -8.84 15.48 -38.97
C VAL A 423 -8.93 14.83 -37.61
N ILE A 424 -7.78 14.40 -37.07
CA ILE A 424 -7.64 14.12 -35.64
C ILE A 424 -7.66 15.50 -34.93
N PRO A 425 -8.67 15.81 -34.09
CA PRO A 425 -8.80 17.15 -33.51
C PRO A 425 -7.60 17.52 -32.63
N LYS A 426 -7.08 18.73 -32.80
CA LYS A 426 -6.01 19.26 -31.94
C LYS A 426 -6.42 19.37 -30.47
N SER A 427 -7.72 19.49 -30.19
CA SER A 427 -8.24 19.48 -28.82
C SER A 427 -7.88 18.21 -28.04
N LEU A 428 -7.61 17.08 -28.71
CA LEU A 428 -7.18 15.84 -28.06
C LEU A 428 -5.79 15.95 -27.41
N GLU A 429 -4.97 16.94 -27.80
CA GLU A 429 -3.70 17.23 -27.11
C GLU A 429 -3.90 17.64 -25.64
N LYS A 430 -5.11 18.10 -25.28
CA LYS A 430 -5.51 18.46 -23.91
C LYS A 430 -5.80 17.25 -23.02
N LEU A 431 -5.89 16.04 -23.60
CA LEU A 431 -6.08 14.81 -22.84
C LEU A 431 -4.73 14.38 -22.21
N HIS A 432 -4.28 15.12 -21.20
CA HIS A 432 -2.95 14.98 -20.61
C HIS A 432 -2.70 13.60 -20.00
N TYR A 433 -3.76 12.91 -19.58
CA TYR A 433 -3.60 11.57 -19.06
C TYR A 433 -3.39 10.57 -20.20
N LEU A 434 -3.77 10.82 -21.48
CA LEU A 434 -3.87 9.80 -22.57
C LEU A 434 -2.58 8.92 -22.72
N ILE A 435 -2.63 7.58 -22.77
CA ILE A 435 -1.47 6.65 -22.96
C ILE A 435 -1.64 5.65 -24.08
N TYR A 436 -2.86 5.21 -24.35
CA TYR A 436 -3.14 4.67 -25.64
C TYR A 436 -4.34 5.33 -26.27
N PHE A 437 -4.17 5.25 -27.56
CA PHE A 437 -4.86 6.00 -28.53
C PHE A 437 -4.69 5.15 -29.75
N ASN A 438 -5.79 4.67 -30.29
CA ASN A 438 -5.75 3.90 -31.50
C ASN A 438 -6.88 4.37 -32.41
N VAL A 439 -6.48 4.90 -33.55
CA VAL A 439 -7.37 5.34 -34.63
C VAL A 439 -6.99 4.66 -35.95
N SER A 440 -6.20 3.59 -35.88
CA SER A 440 -5.78 2.84 -37.05
C SER A 440 -6.97 2.26 -37.81
N PHE A 441 -6.81 2.02 -39.11
CA PHE A 441 -7.85 1.51 -40.01
C PHE A 441 -9.11 2.40 -40.00
N ASN A 442 -8.93 3.67 -40.37
CA ASN A 442 -10.01 4.66 -40.58
C ASN A 442 -9.76 5.42 -41.90
N GLN A 443 -10.52 6.50 -42.14
CA GLN A 443 -10.40 7.41 -43.28
C GLN A 443 -9.93 8.81 -42.86
N LEU A 444 -9.09 8.90 -41.81
CA LEU A 444 -8.62 10.17 -41.25
C LEU A 444 -7.56 10.83 -42.15
N GLU A 445 -7.54 12.16 -42.14
CA GLU A 445 -6.68 12.98 -42.97
C GLU A 445 -6.06 14.16 -42.20
N GLY A 446 -5.04 14.80 -42.78
CA GLY A 446 -4.41 15.98 -42.20
C GLY A 446 -3.26 15.68 -41.24
N GLU A 447 -2.82 16.72 -40.54
CA GLU A 447 -1.69 16.65 -39.63
C GLU A 447 -2.06 15.92 -38.34
N ILE A 448 -1.25 14.92 -37.96
CA ILE A 448 -1.38 14.25 -36.66
C ILE A 448 -0.95 15.24 -35.57
N PRO A 449 -1.78 15.48 -34.53
CA PRO A 449 -1.41 16.32 -33.40
C PRO A 449 -0.09 15.88 -32.78
N GLY A 450 0.71 16.85 -32.32
CA GLY A 450 2.10 16.63 -31.92
C GLY A 450 2.40 16.91 -30.45
N ALA A 451 1.51 17.61 -29.74
CA ALA A 451 1.68 18.00 -28.35
C ALA A 451 0.98 17.05 -27.37
N GLY A 452 1.29 17.19 -26.08
CA GLY A 452 0.76 16.34 -25.01
C GLY A 452 1.11 14.86 -25.23
N SER A 453 0.17 13.97 -24.91
CA SER A 453 0.36 12.52 -25.04
C SER A 453 0.63 12.02 -26.46
N PHE A 454 0.26 12.80 -27.49
CA PHE A 454 0.51 12.46 -28.88
C PHE A 454 1.99 12.40 -29.24
N ALA A 455 2.86 13.03 -28.45
CA ALA A 455 4.32 12.89 -28.56
C ALA A 455 4.80 11.43 -28.35
N ASN A 456 4.05 10.63 -27.59
CA ASN A 456 4.45 9.30 -27.14
C ASN A 456 3.81 8.14 -27.93
N PHE A 457 2.74 8.38 -28.70
CA PHE A 457 2.05 7.32 -29.45
C PHE A 457 2.83 6.84 -30.67
N ARG A 458 2.80 5.53 -30.91
CA ARG A 458 3.56 4.87 -31.98
C ARG A 458 2.84 4.93 -33.33
N ALA A 459 3.57 4.67 -34.41
CA ALA A 459 3.03 4.62 -35.78
C ALA A 459 1.82 3.67 -35.92
N GLN A 460 1.79 2.57 -35.16
CA GLN A 460 0.72 1.58 -35.17
C GLN A 460 -0.66 2.18 -34.84
N SER A 461 -0.71 3.19 -33.96
CA SER A 461 -1.95 3.89 -33.59
C SER A 461 -2.64 4.59 -34.76
N TYR A 462 -1.94 4.82 -35.86
CA TYR A 462 -2.40 5.61 -37.01
C TYR A 462 -2.45 4.82 -38.33
N LEU A 463 -2.08 3.53 -38.28
CA LEU A 463 -1.91 2.68 -39.45
C LEU A 463 -3.15 2.69 -40.35
N MET A 464 -2.97 2.56 -41.67
CA MET A 464 -4.07 2.48 -42.65
C MET A 464 -4.97 3.74 -42.72
N ASN A 465 -4.46 4.91 -42.32
CA ASN A 465 -5.05 6.22 -42.65
C ASN A 465 -4.17 6.92 -43.69
N ASN A 466 -4.43 6.67 -44.98
CA ASN A 466 -3.50 7.01 -46.07
C ASN A 466 -3.26 8.52 -46.30
N ALA A 467 -4.14 9.37 -45.75
CA ALA A 467 -4.10 10.82 -45.92
C ALA A 467 -3.54 11.56 -44.68
N LEU A 468 -3.13 10.84 -43.63
CA LEU A 468 -2.45 11.45 -42.49
C LEU A 468 -1.01 11.87 -42.84
N CYS A 469 -0.57 12.95 -42.24
CA CYS A 469 0.79 13.44 -42.34
C CYS A 469 1.34 13.87 -40.96
N GLY A 470 2.66 13.87 -40.77
CA GLY A 470 3.23 14.26 -39.48
C GLY A 470 4.73 13.99 -39.33
N ALA A 471 5.16 13.81 -38.09
CA ALA A 471 6.56 13.55 -37.73
C ALA A 471 7.07 12.22 -38.31
N ALA A 472 8.37 12.17 -38.67
CA ALA A 472 9.00 10.99 -39.30
C ALA A 472 8.81 9.69 -38.50
N ARG A 473 8.81 9.78 -37.15
CA ARG A 473 8.63 8.64 -36.24
C ARG A 473 7.29 7.89 -36.42
N LEU A 474 6.28 8.56 -36.98
CA LEU A 474 4.93 8.04 -37.13
C LEU A 474 4.75 7.25 -38.44
N GLN A 475 5.80 7.12 -39.27
CA GLN A 475 5.76 6.39 -40.55
C GLN A 475 4.66 6.84 -41.52
N VAL A 476 4.21 8.09 -41.41
CA VAL A 476 3.26 8.75 -42.31
C VAL A 476 3.98 9.74 -43.24
N ARG A 477 3.28 10.23 -44.27
CA ARG A 477 3.85 11.24 -45.20
C ARG A 477 4.21 12.52 -44.43
N HIS A 478 5.21 13.27 -44.89
CA HIS A 478 5.48 14.60 -44.34
C HIS A 478 4.39 15.60 -44.74
N CYS A 479 3.96 16.43 -43.81
CA CYS A 479 3.01 17.50 -44.11
C CYS A 479 3.66 18.53 -45.04
N ARG A 480 2.99 18.85 -46.15
CA ARG A 480 3.45 19.91 -47.05
C ARG A 480 3.27 21.26 -46.36
N THR A 481 4.35 21.90 -45.96
CA THR A 481 4.32 23.31 -45.53
C THR A 481 3.90 24.17 -46.72
N LYS A 482 2.93 25.07 -46.51
CA LYS A 482 2.60 26.11 -47.50
C LYS A 482 3.79 27.06 -47.59
N SER A 483 4.73 26.79 -48.49
CA SER A 483 5.80 27.76 -48.80
C SER A 483 5.17 28.94 -49.53
N THR A 484 5.26 30.12 -48.93
CA THR A 484 5.12 31.40 -49.62
C THR A 484 6.06 31.41 -50.83
N GLY A 485 5.49 31.73 -51.99
CA GLY A 485 6.16 31.57 -53.27
C GLY A 485 7.43 32.41 -53.39
N LYS A 486 8.53 31.75 -53.75
CA LYS A 486 9.57 32.34 -54.61
C LYS A 486 9.81 31.39 -55.77
N ARG A 487 9.38 31.82 -56.97
CA ARG A 487 9.69 31.17 -58.25
C ARG A 487 11.19 31.29 -58.51
N LEU A 488 11.86 30.21 -58.86
CA LEU A 488 13.05 30.24 -59.72
C LEU A 488 13.04 29.00 -60.67
N PRO A 489 13.71 29.09 -61.83
CA PRO A 489 13.16 28.67 -63.12
C PRO A 489 13.49 27.23 -63.53
N LYS A 490 12.73 26.78 -64.54
CA LYS A 490 12.85 25.49 -65.24
C LYS A 490 14.21 25.37 -65.95
N THR A 491 15.10 24.54 -65.41
CA THR A 491 16.25 23.89 -66.07
C THR A 491 16.92 23.10 -64.93
N ILE A 492 16.68 21.81 -64.73
CA ILE A 492 17.24 20.69 -65.50
C ILE A 492 16.45 19.45 -65.02
N LEU A 493 15.43 19.08 -65.77
CA LEU A 493 14.72 17.80 -65.66
C LEU A 493 14.93 17.09 -66.99
N LEU A 494 16.14 16.59 -67.25
CA LEU A 494 16.40 15.73 -68.41
C LEU A 494 17.78 15.07 -68.34
N LEU A 495 18.15 14.27 -67.32
CA LEU A 495 19.37 13.44 -67.45
C LEU A 495 19.59 12.25 -66.50
N THR A 496 18.60 11.70 -65.79
CA THR A 496 18.86 10.57 -64.87
C THR A 496 17.88 9.39 -64.96
N MET A 497 17.17 9.26 -66.08
CA MET A 497 16.43 8.04 -66.42
C MET A 497 16.94 7.51 -67.76
N ILE A 498 18.04 6.76 -67.72
CA ILE A 498 18.47 5.66 -68.62
C ILE A 498 19.93 5.33 -68.20
N LEU A 499 20.11 4.37 -67.31
CA LEU A 499 21.01 3.24 -67.55
C LEU A 499 20.71 2.14 -66.51
N LEU A 500 20.46 0.97 -67.07
CA LEU A 500 19.91 -0.23 -66.48
C LEU A 500 20.95 -1.01 -65.63
N PRO A 501 20.48 -2.01 -64.86
CA PRO A 501 21.23 -2.74 -63.85
C PRO A 501 22.24 -3.71 -64.47
N VAL A 502 23.18 -4.18 -63.64
CA VAL A 502 23.73 -5.57 -63.60
C VAL A 502 24.96 -5.53 -62.68
N THR A 503 24.89 -6.24 -61.56
CA THR A 503 25.88 -7.23 -61.08
C THR A 503 25.64 -7.49 -59.59
N ALA A 504 24.75 -8.45 -59.33
CA ALA A 504 24.86 -9.25 -58.13
C ALA A 504 26.06 -10.20 -58.29
N SER A 505 26.67 -10.54 -57.16
CA SER A 505 27.72 -11.57 -56.91
C SER A 505 29.10 -10.99 -56.63
N ILE A 506 29.72 -11.48 -55.54
CA ILE A 506 30.98 -11.06 -54.88
C ILE A 506 30.68 -10.01 -53.77
N CYS A 507 30.81 -10.24 -52.46
CA CYS A 507 31.41 -11.35 -51.72
C CYS A 507 30.88 -11.39 -50.27
N PHE A 508 30.51 -12.59 -49.87
CA PHE A 508 30.01 -13.04 -48.57
C PHE A 508 31.08 -13.09 -47.45
N LEU A 509 31.98 -12.11 -47.34
CA LEU A 509 33.13 -12.20 -46.41
C LEU A 509 33.43 -10.90 -45.64
N SER A 510 32.40 -10.16 -45.22
CA SER A 510 32.56 -9.01 -44.29
C SER A 510 31.85 -9.12 -42.94
N PRO A 511 30.80 -9.95 -42.71
CA PRO A 511 30.17 -10.00 -41.38
C PRO A 511 31.03 -10.73 -40.34
N VAL A 512 31.84 -11.71 -40.76
CA VAL A 512 32.64 -12.54 -39.85
C VAL A 512 33.82 -11.77 -39.24
N TYR A 513 34.41 -10.82 -39.98
CA TYR A 513 35.52 -10.00 -39.48
C TYR A 513 35.08 -8.92 -38.47
N ARG A 514 33.85 -8.40 -38.60
CA ARG A 514 33.33 -7.39 -37.65
C ARG A 514 32.89 -8.00 -36.32
N VAL A 515 32.50 -9.27 -36.33
CA VAL A 515 32.11 -10.01 -35.12
C VAL A 515 33.34 -10.47 -34.32
N ILE A 516 34.47 -10.74 -34.97
CA ILE A 516 35.70 -11.20 -34.29
C ILE A 516 36.52 -10.04 -33.69
N LYS A 517 36.43 -8.82 -34.26
CA LYS A 517 37.19 -7.65 -33.74
C LYS A 517 36.55 -6.98 -32.52
N HIS A 518 35.31 -7.31 -32.15
CA HIS A 518 34.65 -6.70 -30.99
C HIS A 518 34.59 -7.58 -29.74
N CYS A 519 35.20 -8.77 -29.77
CA CYS A 519 35.19 -9.71 -28.64
C CYS A 519 36.47 -9.76 -27.81
N LEU A 520 37.50 -8.94 -28.07
CA LEU A 520 38.74 -8.95 -27.28
C LEU A 520 39.30 -7.54 -27.12
N GLU A 521 38.81 -6.82 -26.10
CA GLU A 521 39.62 -5.95 -25.24
C GLU A 521 38.78 -5.65 -23.98
N LYS A 522 39.14 -6.35 -22.91
CA LYS A 522 38.69 -6.13 -21.53
C LYS A 522 39.80 -5.33 -20.85
N GLU A 523 39.48 -4.19 -20.28
CA GLU A 523 40.21 -3.61 -19.15
C GLU A 523 39.21 -3.27 -18.04
N GLU A 524 39.70 -3.45 -16.81
CA GLU A 524 38.99 -3.41 -15.54
C GLU A 524 38.63 -1.99 -15.07
N ASP A 525 37.66 -1.94 -14.16
CA ASP A 525 36.92 -0.82 -13.57
C ASP A 525 37.76 0.34 -13.00
N PRO A 526 37.17 1.55 -12.92
CA PRO A 526 36.69 1.97 -11.60
C PRO A 526 35.27 2.56 -11.58
N LEU A 527 34.56 2.22 -10.49
CA LEU A 527 33.29 2.76 -10.01
C LEU A 527 32.99 4.20 -10.46
N LEU A 528 31.95 4.34 -11.30
CA LEU A 528 31.17 5.57 -11.36
C LEU A 528 29.69 5.23 -11.59
N THR A 529 28.93 5.31 -10.50
CA THR A 529 27.47 5.40 -10.46
C THR A 529 26.96 6.51 -11.36
N THR A 530 26.43 6.15 -12.53
CA THR A 530 25.51 6.99 -13.28
C THR A 530 24.32 6.15 -13.74
N ASN A 531 23.12 6.69 -13.55
CA ASN A 531 21.79 6.12 -13.77
C ASN A 531 21.68 5.19 -14.98
N ARG A 532 21.96 3.90 -14.78
CA ARG A 532 21.63 2.86 -15.75
C ARG A 532 20.21 2.37 -15.48
N THR A 533 19.35 2.48 -16.50
CA THR A 533 18.04 1.81 -16.54
C THR A 533 18.26 0.29 -16.51
N ILE A 534 17.57 -0.39 -15.60
CA ILE A 534 17.64 -1.85 -15.47
C ILE A 534 17.05 -2.52 -16.72
N LEU A 535 17.69 -3.57 -17.23
CA LEU A 535 17.23 -4.29 -18.43
C LEU A 535 16.16 -5.34 -18.07
N TYR A 536 15.27 -5.66 -19.03
CA TYR A 536 14.24 -6.70 -18.88
C TYR A 536 14.80 -8.04 -18.39
N GLN A 537 15.93 -8.49 -18.94
CA GLN A 537 16.56 -9.75 -18.55
C GLN A 537 17.00 -9.76 -17.08
N GLU A 538 17.42 -8.62 -16.54
CA GLU A 538 17.82 -8.51 -15.14
C GLU A 538 16.60 -8.59 -14.21
N ILE A 539 15.44 -8.11 -14.66
CA ILE A 539 14.17 -8.28 -13.95
C ILE A 539 13.71 -9.74 -13.98
N VAL A 540 13.76 -10.40 -15.13
CA VAL A 540 13.40 -11.83 -15.28
C VAL A 540 14.23 -12.69 -14.34
N LEU A 541 15.54 -12.44 -14.24
CA LEU A 541 16.42 -13.15 -13.32
C LEU A 541 16.10 -12.83 -11.86
N ALA A 542 15.87 -11.54 -11.55
CA ALA A 542 15.56 -11.12 -10.18
C ALA A 542 14.25 -11.71 -9.66
N THR A 543 13.25 -11.92 -10.53
CA THR A 543 11.93 -12.47 -10.17
C THR A 543 11.82 -13.99 -10.30
N ASP A 544 12.91 -14.69 -10.63
CA ASP A 544 12.92 -16.12 -10.95
C ASP A 544 11.90 -16.48 -12.04
N GLY A 545 11.98 -15.80 -13.19
CA GLY A 545 11.09 -16.03 -14.32
C GLY A 545 9.64 -15.57 -14.10
N PHE A 546 9.41 -14.63 -13.17
CA PHE A 546 8.07 -14.23 -12.71
C PHE A 546 7.29 -15.38 -12.05
N SER A 547 7.97 -16.24 -11.29
CA SER A 547 7.34 -17.33 -10.53
C SER A 547 6.16 -16.84 -9.68
N GLU A 548 5.07 -17.61 -9.65
CA GLU A 548 3.91 -17.35 -8.79
C GLU A 548 4.29 -17.30 -7.30
N SER A 549 5.32 -18.04 -6.88
CA SER A 549 5.81 -18.01 -5.50
C SER A 549 6.38 -16.65 -5.07
N ASN A 550 6.74 -15.81 -6.05
CA ASN A 550 7.25 -14.45 -5.83
C ASN A 550 6.19 -13.38 -6.07
N LEU A 551 4.95 -13.73 -6.42
CA LEU A 551 3.87 -12.76 -6.59
C LEU A 551 3.40 -12.22 -5.24
N LEU A 552 3.63 -10.93 -5.00
CA LEU A 552 3.22 -10.25 -3.77
C LEU A 552 1.79 -9.73 -3.83
N GLY A 553 1.28 -9.44 -5.03
CA GLY A 553 -0.11 -9.02 -5.22
C GLY A 553 -0.44 -8.61 -6.67
N THR A 554 -1.73 -8.56 -6.96
CA THR A 554 -2.30 -8.11 -8.24
C THR A 554 -3.02 -6.80 -8.02
N GLY A 555 -2.53 -5.72 -8.64
CA GLY A 555 -3.16 -4.40 -8.60
C GLY A 555 -4.05 -4.14 -9.82
N SER A 556 -4.71 -2.98 -9.85
CA SER A 556 -5.60 -2.54 -10.94
C SER A 556 -4.92 -2.43 -12.31
N PHE A 557 -3.58 -2.31 -12.31
CA PHE A 557 -2.77 -1.94 -13.47
C PHE A 557 -1.57 -2.88 -13.71
N GLY A 558 -1.50 -3.99 -12.98
CA GLY A 558 -0.37 -4.92 -13.10
C GLY A 558 -0.13 -5.80 -11.88
N PHE A 559 1.07 -6.37 -11.82
CA PHE A 559 1.49 -7.39 -10.88
C PHE A 559 2.68 -6.89 -10.08
N VAL A 560 2.74 -7.18 -8.78
CA VAL A 560 3.89 -6.85 -7.94
C VAL A 560 4.59 -8.14 -7.55
N TYR A 561 5.86 -8.26 -7.90
CA TYR A 561 6.69 -9.41 -7.57
C TYR A 561 7.75 -9.04 -6.53
N LYS A 562 8.13 -9.99 -5.69
CA LYS A 562 9.38 -9.95 -4.95
C LYS A 562 10.51 -10.28 -5.92
N GLY A 563 11.57 -9.47 -5.92
CA GLY A 563 12.78 -9.74 -6.68
C GLY A 563 14.02 -9.66 -5.81
N THR A 564 15.10 -10.31 -6.26
CA THR A 564 16.41 -10.26 -5.62
C THR A 564 17.45 -9.76 -6.62
N MET A 565 18.06 -8.60 -6.36
CA MET A 565 19.06 -7.98 -7.26
C MET A 565 20.47 -8.56 -7.04
N LYS A 566 21.46 -8.18 -7.87
CA LYS A 566 22.86 -8.70 -7.91
C LYS A 566 23.68 -8.54 -6.60
N GLU A 567 23.09 -8.04 -5.53
CA GLU A 567 23.67 -7.86 -4.20
C GLU A 567 22.81 -8.50 -3.08
N GLU A 568 21.97 -9.49 -3.40
CA GLU A 568 21.00 -10.14 -2.48
C GLU A 568 19.95 -9.21 -1.86
N LYS A 569 19.89 -7.94 -2.29
CA LYS A 569 18.88 -6.99 -1.83
C LYS A 569 17.51 -7.35 -2.37
N ASN A 570 16.56 -7.55 -1.46
CA ASN A 570 15.14 -7.74 -1.79
C ASN A 570 14.53 -6.43 -2.29
N VAL A 571 13.82 -6.50 -3.40
CA VAL A 571 13.11 -5.39 -4.05
C VAL A 571 11.68 -5.78 -4.37
N ALA A 572 10.79 -4.78 -4.44
CA ALA A 572 9.44 -4.96 -4.97
C ALA A 572 9.43 -4.49 -6.43
N ILE A 573 9.07 -5.39 -7.35
CA ILE A 573 9.05 -5.13 -8.78
C ILE A 573 7.60 -5.06 -9.24
N LYS A 574 7.11 -3.84 -9.47
CA LYS A 574 5.76 -3.60 -10.01
C LYS A 574 5.84 -3.65 -11.53
N VAL A 575 5.32 -4.73 -12.11
CA VAL A 575 5.22 -4.97 -13.55
C VAL A 575 3.84 -4.51 -14.02
N PHE A 576 3.80 -3.62 -15.01
CA PHE A 576 2.54 -3.07 -15.49
C PHE A 576 1.99 -3.91 -16.62
N ASP A 577 0.69 -4.22 -16.57
CA ASP A 577 0.02 -4.93 -17.65
C ASP A 577 -0.18 -3.96 -18.82
N LEU A 578 0.56 -4.18 -19.91
CA LEU A 578 0.50 -3.33 -21.10
C LEU A 578 -0.64 -3.69 -22.06
N THR A 579 -1.39 -4.76 -21.79
CA THR A 579 -2.64 -5.08 -22.50
C THR A 579 -3.79 -4.23 -21.99
N LEU A 580 -3.72 -3.82 -20.72
CA LEU A 580 -4.56 -2.81 -20.10
C LEU A 580 -3.93 -1.45 -20.35
N GLU A 581 -4.61 -0.61 -21.12
CA GLU A 581 -4.06 0.68 -21.50
C GLU A 581 -3.63 1.50 -20.30
N ARG A 582 -4.48 1.62 -19.26
CA ARG A 582 -4.21 2.28 -17.96
C ARG A 582 -2.89 1.86 -17.29
N GLY A 583 -2.39 0.65 -17.57
CA GLY A 583 -1.08 0.17 -17.12
C GLY A 583 0.09 1.05 -17.54
N MET A 584 0.09 1.63 -18.75
CA MET A 584 1.16 2.54 -19.19
C MET A 584 1.14 3.91 -18.46
N ARG A 585 -0.02 4.41 -18.00
CA ARG A 585 -0.23 5.75 -17.37
C ARG A 585 0.25 5.65 -15.98
N SER A 586 -0.26 4.63 -15.30
CA SER A 586 0.07 4.29 -13.95
C SER A 586 1.59 4.18 -13.85
N PHE A 587 2.27 3.49 -14.79
CA PHE A 587 3.73 3.50 -14.86
C PHE A 587 4.33 4.91 -15.00
N GLN A 588 3.85 5.71 -15.96
CA GLN A 588 4.50 6.99 -16.29
C GLN A 588 4.29 8.05 -15.19
N VAL A 589 3.07 8.16 -14.66
CA VAL A 589 2.71 9.05 -13.54
C VAL A 589 3.46 8.62 -12.28
N GLU A 590 3.42 7.35 -11.93
CA GLU A 590 4.09 6.83 -10.72
C GLU A 590 5.61 6.93 -10.85
N SER A 591 6.19 6.64 -12.02
CA SER A 591 7.63 6.83 -12.27
C SER A 591 8.03 8.30 -12.13
N GLU A 592 7.29 9.23 -12.73
CA GLU A 592 7.63 10.65 -12.70
C GLU A 592 7.47 11.24 -11.29
N LEU A 593 6.39 10.90 -10.59
CA LEU A 593 6.15 11.33 -9.21
C LEU A 593 7.22 10.80 -8.26
N LEU A 594 7.48 9.49 -8.31
CA LEU A 594 8.45 8.86 -7.42
C LEU A 594 9.89 9.31 -7.67
N THR A 595 10.21 9.83 -8.86
CA THR A 595 11.50 10.51 -9.09
C THR A 595 11.60 11.91 -8.48
N LYS A 596 10.47 12.58 -8.22
CA LYS A 596 10.42 13.96 -7.73
C LYS A 596 10.17 14.07 -6.23
N VAL A 597 9.50 13.08 -5.63
CA VAL A 597 9.14 13.07 -4.21
C VAL A 597 10.18 12.36 -3.36
N GLY A 598 10.51 12.95 -2.21
CA GLY A 598 11.50 12.42 -1.27
C GLY A 598 11.11 12.67 0.18
N HIS A 599 10.47 11.68 0.82
CA HIS A 599 10.02 11.78 2.20
C HIS A 599 10.09 10.42 2.93
N PRO A 600 10.50 10.36 4.21
CA PRO A 600 10.65 9.10 4.95
C PRO A 600 9.40 8.22 5.05
N ASN A 601 8.20 8.78 4.90
CA ASN A 601 6.94 8.03 4.91
C ASN A 601 6.34 7.81 3.51
N LEU A 602 7.11 7.94 2.44
CA LEU A 602 6.72 7.54 1.07
C LEU A 602 7.63 6.40 0.60
N VAL A 603 7.11 5.54 -0.28
CA VAL A 603 7.92 4.47 -0.92
C VAL A 603 8.96 5.07 -1.86
N LYS A 604 10.20 4.58 -1.79
CA LYS A 604 11.31 5.00 -2.65
C LYS A 604 11.38 4.20 -3.94
N LEU A 605 11.48 4.91 -5.08
CA LEU A 605 11.84 4.33 -6.37
C LEU A 605 13.36 4.11 -6.44
N MET A 606 13.77 2.87 -6.72
CA MET A 606 15.18 2.50 -6.86
C MET A 606 15.63 2.53 -8.32
N ASN A 607 14.82 1.98 -9.23
CA ASN A 607 15.10 1.97 -10.67
C ASN A 607 13.80 1.77 -11.47
N SER A 608 13.84 1.96 -12.78
CA SER A 608 12.73 1.66 -13.67
C SER A 608 13.20 0.94 -14.94
N CYS A 609 12.34 0.07 -15.48
CA CYS A 609 12.54 -0.60 -16.76
C CYS A 609 11.50 -0.12 -17.75
N SER A 610 11.95 0.29 -18.93
CA SER A 610 11.10 0.82 -19.99
C SER A 610 11.53 0.27 -21.35
N ASP A 611 11.11 -0.97 -21.65
CA ASP A 611 11.37 -1.66 -22.93
C ASP A 611 10.11 -1.74 -23.82
N ASN A 612 10.22 -1.95 -25.13
CA ASN A 612 9.13 -1.73 -26.07
C ASN A 612 7.79 -2.43 -25.75
N ASN A 613 7.82 -3.58 -25.06
CA ASN A 613 6.65 -4.33 -24.61
C ASN A 613 6.70 -4.67 -23.11
N PHE A 614 7.49 -3.94 -22.32
CA PHE A 614 7.62 -4.20 -20.89
C PHE A 614 7.88 -2.91 -20.09
N ARG A 615 7.14 -2.74 -18.99
CA ARG A 615 7.31 -1.61 -18.07
C ARG A 615 7.31 -2.14 -16.65
N ALA A 616 8.30 -1.73 -15.86
CA ALA A 616 8.33 -2.09 -14.46
C ALA A 616 9.02 -1.02 -13.60
N LEU A 617 8.54 -0.84 -12.37
CA LEU A 617 9.20 -0.04 -11.35
C LEU A 617 9.85 -0.97 -10.34
N VAL A 618 11.11 -0.69 -10.02
CA VAL A 618 11.85 -1.36 -8.94
C VAL A 618 11.79 -0.45 -7.73
N LEU A 619 11.01 -0.84 -6.75
CA LEU A 619 10.74 -0.13 -5.50
C LEU A 619 11.47 -0.83 -4.35
N GLU A 620 11.71 -0.09 -3.27
CA GLU A 620 12.17 -0.70 -2.03
C GLU A 620 11.13 -1.72 -1.51
N TYR A 621 11.60 -2.86 -0.99
CA TYR A 621 10.73 -3.92 -0.49
C TYR A 621 10.29 -3.65 0.95
N MET A 622 8.99 -3.82 1.23
CA MET A 622 8.39 -3.62 2.55
C MET A 622 8.05 -4.99 3.17
N PRO A 623 8.87 -5.50 4.11
CA PRO A 623 8.73 -6.88 4.58
C PRO A 623 7.50 -7.12 5.46
N ASN A 624 6.97 -6.08 6.12
CA ASN A 624 5.76 -6.21 6.93
C ASN A 624 4.46 -6.07 6.11
N GLY A 625 4.55 -5.84 4.81
CA GLY A 625 3.39 -5.80 3.91
C GLY A 625 2.48 -4.57 4.13
N THR A 626 1.21 -4.71 3.78
CA THR A 626 0.20 -3.64 3.72
C THR A 626 -0.61 -3.50 5.02
N LEU A 627 -1.08 -2.30 5.35
CA LEU A 627 -1.88 -2.03 6.56
C LEU A 627 -3.21 -2.79 6.58
N ASP A 628 -3.84 -3.04 5.43
CA ASP A 628 -5.06 -3.86 5.36
C ASP A 628 -4.82 -5.29 5.86
N LYS A 629 -3.64 -5.86 5.60
CA LYS A 629 -3.20 -7.14 6.16
C LYS A 629 -3.23 -7.06 7.69
N TRP A 630 -2.77 -5.94 8.26
CA TRP A 630 -2.75 -5.67 9.70
C TRP A 630 -4.09 -5.32 10.34
N LEU A 631 -5.10 -4.96 9.54
CA LEU A 631 -6.45 -4.67 10.03
C LEU A 631 -7.41 -5.85 9.88
N TYR A 632 -7.32 -6.64 8.79
CA TYR A 632 -8.31 -7.67 8.46
C TYR A 632 -7.79 -9.09 8.48
N THR A 633 -6.48 -9.29 8.26
CA THR A 633 -5.93 -10.63 8.29
C THR A 633 -5.80 -11.04 9.74
N HIS A 634 -6.42 -12.16 10.07
CA HIS A 634 -6.16 -12.81 11.35
C HIS A 634 -4.62 -12.97 11.43
N ASN A 635 -3.96 -12.57 12.55
CA ASN A 635 -2.49 -12.64 12.86
C ASN A 635 -1.78 -11.34 13.03
N TYR A 636 -2.27 -10.34 12.35
CA TYR A 636 -1.61 -9.07 12.36
C TYR A 636 -2.40 -8.18 13.31
N PHE A 637 -1.71 -7.60 14.28
CA PHE A 637 -2.32 -6.76 15.30
C PHE A 637 -1.48 -5.52 15.53
N LEU A 638 -2.17 -4.38 15.45
CA LEU A 638 -1.63 -3.09 15.82
C LEU A 638 -2.34 -2.62 17.08
N ASN A 639 -1.56 -2.32 18.12
CA ASN A 639 -2.09 -1.71 19.33
C ASN A 639 -2.51 -0.25 19.07
N LEU A 640 -3.22 0.37 20.03
CA LEU A 640 -3.75 1.73 19.85
C LEU A 640 -2.66 2.76 19.51
N LEU A 641 -1.49 2.65 20.14
CA LEU A 641 -0.38 3.56 19.92
C LEU A 641 0.27 3.34 18.55
N GLN A 642 0.47 2.09 18.12
CA GLN A 642 0.97 1.76 16.78
C GLN A 642 0.02 2.22 15.68
N ARG A 643 -1.29 2.01 15.85
CA ARG A 643 -2.29 2.53 14.91
C ARG A 643 -2.24 4.05 14.86
N LEU A 644 -2.06 4.72 16.01
CA LEU A 644 -1.94 6.17 16.07
C LEU A 644 -0.64 6.68 15.43
N ASP A 645 0.47 5.96 15.60
CA ASP A 645 1.77 6.30 15.02
C ASP A 645 1.74 6.15 13.50
N ILE A 646 1.23 5.03 13.00
CA ILE A 646 1.01 4.80 11.57
C ILE A 646 0.14 5.91 10.96
N MET A 647 -0.93 6.32 11.65
CA MET A 647 -1.78 7.41 11.17
C MET A 647 -1.10 8.78 11.23
N ILE A 648 -0.21 9.04 12.20
CA ILE A 648 0.59 10.27 12.25
C ILE A 648 1.62 10.30 11.11
N GLU A 649 2.24 9.15 10.81
CA GLU A 649 3.21 8.97 9.74
C GLU A 649 2.56 9.14 8.36
N VAL A 650 1.40 8.53 8.14
CA VAL A 650 0.59 8.75 6.92
C VAL A 650 0.18 10.22 6.82
N ALA A 651 -0.25 10.86 7.92
CA ALA A 651 -0.57 12.28 7.91
C ALA A 651 0.65 13.16 7.59
N SER A 652 1.85 12.77 8.01
CA SER A 652 3.11 13.44 7.65
C SER A 652 3.39 13.35 6.16
N ALA A 653 3.29 12.14 5.59
CA ALA A 653 3.43 11.92 4.16
C ALA A 653 2.43 12.74 3.34
N MET A 654 1.14 12.72 3.71
CA MET A 654 0.11 13.49 3.03
C MET A 654 0.32 14.99 3.16
N SER A 655 0.74 15.47 4.34
CA SER A 655 1.09 16.88 4.54
C SER A 655 2.24 17.31 3.63
N TYR A 656 3.23 16.45 3.41
CA TYR A 656 4.33 16.72 2.50
C TYR A 656 3.84 16.76 1.05
N LEU A 657 3.06 15.75 0.61
CA LEU A 657 2.50 15.72 -0.75
C LEU A 657 1.66 16.97 -1.05
N HIS A 658 0.79 17.40 -0.13
CA HIS A 658 0.00 18.62 -0.27
C HIS A 658 0.89 19.88 -0.34
N SER A 659 2.00 19.93 0.42
CA SER A 659 2.95 21.05 0.30
C SER A 659 3.68 21.09 -1.06
N GLU A 660 3.85 19.94 -1.69
CA GLU A 660 4.37 19.79 -3.05
C GLU A 660 3.26 19.88 -4.13
N HIS A 661 2.03 20.24 -3.73
CA HIS A 661 0.88 20.35 -4.63
C HIS A 661 0.51 19.02 -5.32
N ILE A 662 0.74 17.90 -4.63
CA ILE A 662 0.45 16.54 -5.10
C ILE A 662 -0.74 15.98 -4.32
N ILE A 663 -1.73 15.45 -5.04
CA ILE A 663 -2.92 14.81 -4.47
C ILE A 663 -2.83 13.31 -4.75
N HIS A 664 -2.93 12.48 -3.71
CA HIS A 664 -2.72 11.03 -3.82
C HIS A 664 -3.91 10.31 -4.47
N CYS A 665 -5.14 10.73 -4.15
CA CYS A 665 -6.40 10.27 -4.74
C CYS A 665 -6.85 8.84 -4.41
N ASP A 666 -5.97 7.91 -4.00
CA ASP A 666 -6.36 6.54 -3.62
C ASP A 666 -5.82 6.12 -2.23
N LEU A 667 -6.05 6.95 -1.21
CA LEU A 667 -5.57 6.64 0.14
C LEU A 667 -6.48 5.62 0.85
N LYS A 668 -5.96 4.41 1.09
CA LYS A 668 -6.64 3.27 1.73
C LYS A 668 -5.63 2.34 2.41
N PRO A 669 -6.05 1.41 3.30
CA PRO A 669 -5.10 0.57 4.02
C PRO A 669 -4.21 -0.33 3.13
N SER A 670 -4.69 -0.78 1.96
CA SER A 670 -3.87 -1.61 1.05
C SER A 670 -2.75 -0.82 0.35
N ASN A 671 -2.79 0.52 0.40
CA ASN A 671 -1.78 1.40 -0.18
C ASN A 671 -0.81 1.97 0.87
N ILE A 672 -0.94 1.54 2.13
CA ILE A 672 -0.02 1.89 3.22
C ILE A 672 0.83 0.67 3.52
N LEU A 673 2.11 0.73 3.18
CA LEU A 673 3.07 -0.34 3.45
C LEU A 673 3.80 -0.08 4.77
N LEU A 674 4.27 -1.15 5.40
CA LEU A 674 5.03 -1.09 6.65
C LEU A 674 6.43 -1.64 6.41
N ASP A 675 7.44 -0.83 6.73
CA ASP A 675 8.84 -1.26 6.68
C ASP A 675 9.21 -2.13 7.90
N GLU A 676 10.48 -2.56 7.98
CA GLU A 676 11.00 -3.44 9.05
C GLU A 676 10.74 -2.92 10.47
N ASP A 677 10.73 -1.59 10.64
CA ASP A 677 10.54 -0.93 11.93
C ASP A 677 9.07 -0.54 12.18
N MET A 678 8.13 -1.05 11.36
CA MET A 678 6.68 -0.75 11.40
C MET A 678 6.35 0.72 11.07
N VAL A 679 7.25 1.41 10.38
CA VAL A 679 7.02 2.77 9.92
C VAL A 679 6.19 2.72 8.63
N ALA A 680 5.16 3.55 8.59
CA ALA A 680 4.25 3.66 7.48
C ALA A 680 4.88 4.35 6.27
N ARG A 681 4.69 3.73 5.10
CA ARG A 681 5.16 4.16 3.79
C ARG A 681 3.96 4.20 2.85
N VAL A 682 3.54 5.40 2.47
CA VAL A 682 2.45 5.58 1.50
C VAL A 682 2.96 5.18 0.11
N SER A 683 2.17 4.36 -0.58
CA SER A 683 2.50 3.71 -1.83
C SER A 683 1.34 3.82 -2.83
N ASP A 684 1.60 3.43 -4.08
CA ASP A 684 0.63 3.39 -5.18
C ASP A 684 0.12 4.77 -5.62
N PHE A 685 0.97 5.49 -6.34
CA PHE A 685 0.68 6.81 -6.91
C PHE A 685 0.04 6.74 -8.31
N SER A 686 -0.49 5.57 -8.68
CA SER A 686 -0.99 5.27 -10.01
C SER A 686 -2.03 6.27 -10.53
N ILE A 687 -2.81 6.87 -9.63
CA ILE A 687 -3.89 7.80 -9.96
C ILE A 687 -3.69 9.20 -9.32
N ALA A 688 -2.50 9.47 -8.79
CA ALA A 688 -2.17 10.73 -8.16
C ALA A 688 -2.15 11.89 -9.18
N LYS A 689 -2.35 13.13 -8.70
CA LYS A 689 -2.49 14.33 -9.53
C LYS A 689 -1.52 15.42 -9.04
N LEU A 690 -0.85 16.10 -9.97
CA LEU A 690 -0.09 17.32 -9.70
C LEU A 690 -1.01 18.53 -9.92
N LEU A 691 -1.07 19.46 -8.96
CA LEU A 691 -1.68 20.78 -9.18
C LEU A 691 -0.62 21.74 -9.70
N ASP A 692 -0.89 22.39 -10.83
CA ASP A 692 -0.15 23.59 -11.20
C ASP A 692 -0.53 24.68 -10.20
N GLY A 693 0.43 25.24 -9.44
CA GLY A 693 0.22 26.09 -8.24
C GLY A 693 -0.66 27.36 -8.35
N ARG A 694 -1.47 27.49 -9.40
CA ARG A 694 -2.59 28.44 -9.57
C ARG A 694 -3.96 27.83 -9.26
N ASP A 695 -4.10 26.49 -9.31
CA ASP A 695 -5.39 25.80 -9.19
C ASP A 695 -5.55 25.14 -7.82
N ALA A 696 -6.64 25.48 -7.10
CA ALA A 696 -6.94 24.92 -5.78
C ALA A 696 -7.62 23.54 -5.83
N ALA A 697 -8.08 23.11 -7.00
CA ALA A 697 -8.70 21.82 -7.26
C ALA A 697 -8.63 21.49 -8.76
N VAL A 698 -8.51 20.21 -9.10
CA VAL A 698 -8.48 19.69 -10.48
C VAL A 698 -9.66 18.74 -10.68
N GLN A 699 -10.24 18.74 -11.87
CA GLN A 699 -11.30 17.80 -12.22
C GLN A 699 -10.67 16.53 -12.84
N THR A 700 -10.96 15.36 -12.29
CA THR A 700 -10.53 14.06 -12.79
C THR A 700 -11.65 13.04 -12.76
N GLY A 701 -11.53 12.01 -13.60
CA GLY A 701 -12.49 10.91 -13.73
C GLY A 701 -11.94 9.57 -13.32
N THR A 702 -10.63 9.49 -13.01
CA THR A 702 -10.05 8.30 -12.41
C THR A 702 -10.72 8.10 -11.05
N MET A 703 -11.62 7.12 -10.92
CA MET A 703 -12.31 6.90 -9.65
C MET A 703 -11.37 6.28 -8.62
N ALA A 704 -11.37 6.87 -7.42
CA ALA A 704 -10.78 6.26 -6.23
C ALA A 704 -11.55 5.03 -5.76
N THR A 705 -10.99 4.33 -4.77
CA THR A 705 -11.65 3.17 -4.17
C THR A 705 -12.97 3.53 -3.48
N ILE A 706 -14.03 2.77 -3.79
CA ILE A 706 -15.38 2.94 -3.22
C ILE A 706 -15.32 2.87 -1.69
N GLY A 707 -16.02 3.80 -1.03
CA GLY A 707 -16.06 3.93 0.44
C GLY A 707 -15.07 4.93 1.02
N TYR A 708 -13.96 5.23 0.33
CA TYR A 708 -12.93 6.21 0.76
C TYR A 708 -13.03 7.55 0.04
N MET A 709 -13.80 7.58 -1.04
CA MET A 709 -13.90 8.71 -1.94
C MET A 709 -14.68 9.86 -1.32
N ALA A 710 -14.16 11.08 -1.44
CA ALA A 710 -14.87 12.28 -0.99
C ALA A 710 -16.15 12.52 -1.82
N PRO A 711 -17.23 13.08 -1.23
CA PRO A 711 -18.48 13.33 -1.93
C PRO A 711 -18.32 14.16 -3.21
N GLU A 712 -17.50 15.22 -3.19
CA GLU A 712 -17.23 16.07 -4.35
C GLU A 712 -16.36 15.39 -5.41
N TYR A 713 -15.52 14.43 -4.99
CA TYR A 713 -14.76 13.59 -5.90
C TYR A 713 -15.70 12.59 -6.59
N GLY A 714 -16.53 11.89 -5.83
CA GLY A 714 -17.45 10.88 -6.39
C GLY A 714 -18.62 11.45 -7.19
N SER A 715 -19.13 12.63 -6.82
CA SER A 715 -20.28 13.23 -7.52
C SER A 715 -19.88 14.13 -8.70
N ARG A 716 -18.72 14.78 -8.63
CA ARG A 716 -18.33 15.85 -9.57
C ARG A 716 -16.94 15.66 -10.17
N GLY A 717 -16.18 14.63 -9.74
CA GLY A 717 -14.80 14.42 -10.16
C GLY A 717 -13.85 15.50 -9.63
N ILE A 718 -14.23 16.28 -8.62
CA ILE A 718 -13.41 17.38 -8.12
C ILE A 718 -12.41 16.83 -7.10
N VAL A 719 -11.14 16.99 -7.41
CA VAL A 719 -10.03 16.51 -6.62
C VAL A 719 -9.20 17.69 -6.14
N SER A 720 -9.01 17.74 -4.83
CA SER A 720 -8.19 18.74 -4.16
C SER A 720 -7.43 18.07 -3.02
N GLU A 721 -6.53 18.79 -2.37
CA GLU A 721 -5.92 18.33 -1.11
C GLU A 721 -6.99 17.90 -0.07
N LYS A 722 -8.18 18.53 -0.10
CA LYS A 722 -9.30 18.22 0.80
C LYS A 722 -9.98 16.89 0.49
N THR A 723 -9.77 16.36 -0.72
CA THR A 723 -10.23 15.03 -1.11
C THR A 723 -9.42 13.96 -0.39
N ASP A 724 -8.09 14.10 -0.37
CA ASP A 724 -7.22 13.21 0.41
C ASP A 724 -7.48 13.31 1.91
N VAL A 725 -7.79 14.52 2.41
CA VAL A 725 -8.19 14.71 3.82
C VAL A 725 -9.44 13.87 4.14
N TYR A 726 -10.42 13.82 3.24
CA TYR A 726 -11.62 12.98 3.43
C TYR A 726 -11.26 11.50 3.46
N SER A 727 -10.48 11.03 2.49
CA SER A 727 -10.03 9.63 2.43
C SER A 727 -9.22 9.24 3.68
N PHE A 728 -8.36 10.13 4.17
CA PHE A 728 -7.66 9.97 5.45
C PHE A 728 -8.62 9.88 6.64
N GLY A 729 -9.70 10.66 6.64
CA GLY A 729 -10.75 10.58 7.66
C GLY A 729 -11.47 9.23 7.69
N ILE A 730 -11.77 8.65 6.53
CA ILE A 730 -12.33 7.30 6.41
C ILE A 730 -11.31 6.24 6.85
N LEU A 731 -10.06 6.37 6.40
CA LEU A 731 -8.95 5.52 6.82
C LEU A 731 -8.76 5.52 8.35
N LEU A 732 -8.86 6.68 8.99
CA LEU A 732 -8.84 6.80 10.46
C LEU A 732 -9.98 6.01 11.09
N MET A 733 -11.22 6.19 10.61
CA MET A 733 -12.38 5.46 11.12
C MET A 733 -12.18 3.96 11.01
N GLU A 734 -11.83 3.50 9.82
CA GLU A 734 -11.58 2.09 9.54
C GLU A 734 -10.46 1.52 10.40
N THR A 735 -9.34 2.24 10.54
CA THR A 735 -8.19 1.83 11.34
C THR A 735 -8.56 1.63 12.82
N PHE A 736 -9.44 2.43 13.40
CA PHE A 736 -9.78 2.32 14.84
C PHE A 736 -11.09 1.56 15.13
N THR A 737 -11.92 1.30 14.11
CA THR A 737 -13.12 0.46 14.23
C THR A 737 -12.89 -0.98 13.76
N GLY A 738 -11.87 -1.21 12.94
CA GLY A 738 -11.62 -2.52 12.30
C GLY A 738 -12.71 -2.88 11.28
N LYS A 739 -13.56 -1.92 10.89
CA LYS A 739 -14.70 -2.12 9.99
C LYS A 739 -14.42 -1.46 8.65
N LYS A 740 -14.57 -2.24 7.57
CA LYS A 740 -14.43 -1.71 6.21
C LYS A 740 -15.58 -0.75 5.89
N PRO A 741 -15.36 0.35 5.16
CA PRO A 741 -16.43 1.19 4.63
C PRO A 741 -17.46 0.42 3.80
N THR A 742 -17.05 -0.71 3.23
CA THR A 742 -17.86 -1.63 2.41
C THR A 742 -18.33 -2.87 3.19
N ASP A 743 -18.27 -2.87 4.53
CA ASP A 743 -18.78 -3.97 5.34
C ASP A 743 -20.30 -4.11 5.14
N ASN A 744 -20.77 -5.35 4.99
CA ASN A 744 -22.17 -5.68 4.73
C ASN A 744 -23.14 -5.17 5.82
N THR A 745 -22.63 -4.76 6.98
CA THR A 745 -23.44 -4.08 8.01
C THR A 745 -23.94 -2.69 7.59
N PHE A 746 -23.37 -2.08 6.55
CA PHE A 746 -23.76 -0.77 6.03
C PHE A 746 -24.61 -0.95 4.76
N ASN A 747 -25.91 -0.65 4.85
CA ASN A 747 -26.86 -0.72 3.74
C ASN A 747 -27.80 0.51 3.74
N GLY A 748 -28.35 0.86 2.58
CA GLY A 748 -29.24 2.02 2.43
C GLY A 748 -28.53 3.36 2.70
N GLU A 749 -29.10 4.20 3.57
CA GLU A 749 -28.56 5.52 3.93
C GLU A 749 -27.44 5.47 5.00
N MET A 750 -27.20 4.30 5.62
CA MET A 750 -26.20 4.14 6.68
C MET A 750 -24.85 3.67 6.12
N ASN A 751 -23.80 4.47 6.35
CA ASN A 751 -22.43 4.21 5.95
C ASN A 751 -21.49 4.30 7.17
N LEU A 752 -20.23 3.86 7.06
CA LEU A 752 -19.27 3.85 8.17
C LEU A 752 -19.22 5.20 8.91
N ARG A 753 -19.30 6.30 8.16
CA ARG A 753 -19.32 7.67 8.68
C ARG A 753 -20.58 7.93 9.50
N SER A 754 -21.79 7.73 8.96
CA SER A 754 -23.04 7.96 9.71
C SER A 754 -23.19 7.02 10.89
N TRP A 755 -22.82 5.74 10.77
CA TRP A 755 -22.84 4.79 11.87
C TRP A 755 -21.95 5.22 13.04
N ILE A 756 -20.71 5.64 12.78
CA ILE A 756 -19.81 6.14 13.84
C ILE A 756 -20.40 7.36 14.51
N PHE A 757 -20.89 8.35 13.75
CA PHE A 757 -21.32 9.62 14.33
C PHE A 757 -22.67 9.57 15.03
N GLU A 758 -23.57 8.68 14.62
CA GLU A 758 -24.82 8.41 15.34
C GLU A 758 -24.55 7.60 16.64
N SER A 759 -23.51 6.77 16.64
CA SER A 759 -23.18 5.89 17.78
C SER A 759 -22.21 6.50 18.80
N LEU A 760 -21.34 7.44 18.38
CA LEU A 760 -20.29 8.05 19.20
C LEU A 760 -20.82 8.75 20.48
N PRO A 761 -22.00 9.41 20.50
CA PRO A 761 -22.55 9.99 21.72
C PRO A 761 -22.96 8.96 22.77
N ASN A 762 -23.32 7.74 22.34
CA ASN A 762 -24.00 6.75 23.16
C ASN A 762 -23.09 5.61 23.62
N ALA A 763 -22.14 5.15 22.79
CA ALA A 763 -21.23 4.06 23.15
C ALA A 763 -19.98 3.98 22.25
N VAL A 764 -18.85 4.55 22.68
CA VAL A 764 -17.55 4.43 21.99
C VAL A 764 -17.06 2.97 21.95
N ASP A 765 -17.37 2.20 22.98
CA ASP A 765 -16.90 0.81 23.13
C ASP A 765 -17.55 -0.14 22.11
N ARG A 766 -18.72 0.23 21.56
CA ARG A 766 -19.45 -0.56 20.55
C ARG A 766 -18.95 -0.34 19.12
N ILE A 767 -18.36 0.82 18.85
CA ILE A 767 -17.82 1.17 17.53
C ILE A 767 -16.32 0.90 17.42
N THR A 768 -15.61 0.85 18.55
CA THR A 768 -14.17 0.62 18.59
C THR A 768 -13.87 -0.82 18.20
N ASP A 769 -12.78 -1.03 17.46
CA ASP A 769 -12.24 -2.36 17.22
C ASP A 769 -12.07 -3.07 18.57
N VAL A 770 -12.78 -4.19 18.71
CA VAL A 770 -12.84 -4.98 19.94
C VAL A 770 -11.43 -5.35 20.44
N THR A 771 -10.44 -5.40 19.55
CA THR A 771 -9.04 -5.70 19.86
C THR A 771 -8.28 -4.55 20.54
N LEU A 772 -8.76 -3.30 20.45
CA LEU A 772 -8.14 -2.13 21.10
C LEU A 772 -8.48 -2.01 22.59
N LEU A 773 -9.59 -2.60 23.04
CA LEU A 773 -10.12 -2.48 24.41
C LEU A 773 -9.94 -3.75 25.28
N LYS A 774 -9.43 -4.85 24.71
CA LYS A 774 -9.50 -6.19 25.33
C LYS A 774 -8.49 -6.53 26.43
N ASN A 775 -7.39 -5.77 26.59
CA ASN A 775 -6.23 -6.26 27.36
C ASN A 775 -5.79 -5.45 28.60
N ASP A 776 -6.34 -4.27 28.89
CA ASP A 776 -5.93 -3.50 30.09
C ASP A 776 -7.15 -2.91 30.80
N GLN A 777 -7.54 -3.48 31.95
CA GLN A 777 -8.66 -2.95 32.76
C GLN A 777 -8.36 -1.56 33.34
N GLU A 778 -7.09 -1.20 33.54
CA GLU A 778 -6.69 0.06 34.18
C GLU A 778 -6.72 1.29 33.26
N ASP A 779 -6.76 1.11 31.93
CA ASP A 779 -6.66 2.20 30.94
C ASP A 779 -7.82 2.30 29.96
N ILE A 780 -8.90 1.53 30.15
CA ILE A 780 -10.08 1.56 29.25
C ILE A 780 -10.59 3.00 29.10
N ALA A 781 -10.67 3.77 30.19
CA ALA A 781 -11.12 5.17 30.13
C ALA A 781 -10.19 6.06 29.29
N ALA A 782 -8.87 5.88 29.38
CA ALA A 782 -7.89 6.63 28.60
C ALA A 782 -7.93 6.25 27.11
N LYS A 783 -8.03 4.95 26.80
CA LYS A 783 -8.19 4.42 25.44
C LYS A 783 -9.48 4.92 24.81
N THR A 784 -10.60 4.83 25.53
CA THR A 784 -11.91 5.34 25.08
C THR A 784 -11.87 6.86 24.85
N ARG A 785 -11.21 7.65 25.71
CA ARG A 785 -11.01 9.10 25.49
C ARG A 785 -10.13 9.39 24.27
N CYS A 786 -9.07 8.60 24.06
CA CYS A 786 -8.19 8.71 22.91
C CYS A 786 -8.96 8.44 21.62
N ILE A 787 -9.63 7.29 21.53
CA ILE A 787 -10.43 6.90 20.36
C ILE A 787 -11.52 7.92 20.08
N LYS A 788 -12.23 8.41 21.12
CA LYS A 788 -13.22 9.49 20.94
C LYS A 788 -12.59 10.77 20.35
N SER A 789 -11.39 11.12 20.79
CA SER A 789 -10.65 12.27 20.25
C SER A 789 -10.22 12.04 18.80
N ILE A 790 -9.83 10.81 18.45
CA ILE A 790 -9.50 10.42 17.07
C ILE A 790 -10.74 10.47 16.18
N MET A 791 -11.89 9.95 16.63
CA MET A 791 -13.15 10.02 15.89
C MET A 791 -13.61 11.46 15.66
N ASN A 792 -13.35 12.37 16.62
CA ASN A 792 -13.56 13.80 16.41
C ASN A 792 -12.63 14.39 15.33
N VAL A 793 -11.37 13.93 15.22
CA VAL A 793 -10.49 14.33 14.11
C VAL A 793 -11.05 13.80 12.78
N ALA A 794 -11.48 12.53 12.75
CA ALA A 794 -12.08 11.93 11.57
C ALA A 794 -13.37 12.67 11.13
N TRP A 795 -14.16 13.19 12.07
CA TRP A 795 -15.29 14.09 11.77
C TRP A 795 -14.85 15.33 11.00
N PHE A 796 -13.85 16.07 11.52
CA PHE A 796 -13.34 17.26 10.83
C PHE A 796 -12.70 16.95 9.47
N CYS A 797 -12.29 15.71 9.24
CA CYS A 797 -11.76 15.26 7.96
C CYS A 797 -12.88 14.93 6.96
N THR A 798 -14.05 14.52 7.44
CA THR A 798 -15.17 13.98 6.61
C THR A 798 -16.41 14.88 6.59
N VAL A 799 -16.26 16.17 6.91
CA VAL A 799 -17.34 17.16 6.75
C VAL A 799 -17.70 17.28 5.26
N GLU A 800 -19.01 17.36 4.94
CA GLU A 800 -19.51 17.44 3.56
C GLU A 800 -18.89 18.62 2.80
N SER A 801 -18.85 19.79 3.44
CA SER A 801 -18.18 20.98 2.90
C SER A 801 -16.66 20.82 2.93
N PHE A 802 -16.02 20.70 1.77
CA PHE A 802 -14.57 20.54 1.67
C PHE A 802 -13.78 21.78 2.15
N SER A 803 -14.38 22.98 2.16
CA SER A 803 -13.76 24.20 2.69
C SER A 803 -13.67 24.21 4.22
N GLU A 804 -14.54 23.47 4.90
CA GLU A 804 -14.56 23.34 6.36
C GLU A 804 -13.64 22.21 6.87
N ARG A 805 -13.22 21.31 5.97
CA ARG A 805 -12.26 20.25 6.31
C ARG A 805 -10.92 20.86 6.70
N LYS A 806 -10.28 20.25 7.68
CA LYS A 806 -8.94 20.67 8.13
C LYS A 806 -7.87 20.43 7.06
N THR A 807 -6.75 21.10 7.18
CA THR A 807 -5.54 20.77 6.39
C THR A 807 -4.85 19.54 6.98
N MET A 808 -4.09 18.80 6.17
CA MET A 808 -3.35 17.65 6.70
C MET A 808 -2.33 18.03 7.78
N ILE A 809 -1.74 19.22 7.71
CA ILE A 809 -0.87 19.77 8.77
C ILE A 809 -1.64 19.89 10.10
N GLU A 810 -2.86 20.43 10.08
CA GLU A 810 -3.67 20.56 11.28
C GLU A 810 -4.13 19.20 11.82
N VAL A 811 -4.46 18.27 10.92
CA VAL A 811 -4.84 16.89 11.26
C VAL A 811 -3.67 16.18 11.95
N GLN A 812 -2.47 16.24 11.35
CA GLN A 812 -1.24 15.71 11.93
C GLN A 812 -0.98 16.32 13.32
N CYS A 813 -1.01 17.65 13.45
CA CYS A 813 -0.81 18.34 14.73
C CYS A 813 -1.82 17.89 15.79
N LYS A 814 -3.09 17.66 15.41
CA LYS A 814 -4.12 17.17 16.33
C LYS A 814 -3.85 15.72 16.75
N LEU A 815 -3.49 14.84 15.83
CA LEU A 815 -3.15 13.45 16.14
C LEU A 815 -1.93 13.38 17.06
N CYS A 816 -0.88 14.17 16.82
CA CYS A 816 0.27 14.28 17.72
C CYS A 816 -0.16 14.73 19.13
N ARG A 817 -1.04 15.74 19.24
CA ARG A 817 -1.58 16.18 20.54
C ARG A 817 -2.41 15.10 21.23
N ILE A 818 -3.18 14.32 20.46
CA ILE A 818 -3.95 13.19 20.97
C ILE A 818 -3.02 12.10 21.48
N LYS A 819 -1.95 11.75 20.75
CA LYS A 819 -0.89 10.83 21.21
C LYS A 819 -0.29 11.31 22.51
N SER A 820 0.15 12.57 22.57
CA SER A 820 0.70 13.16 23.80
C SER A 820 -0.32 13.19 24.94
N ARG A 821 -1.63 13.30 24.69
CA ARG A 821 -2.65 13.22 25.75
C ARG A 821 -2.90 11.78 26.18
N PHE A 822 -3.00 10.85 25.24
CA PHE A 822 -3.19 9.43 25.52
C PHE A 822 -2.04 8.83 26.34
N LEU A 823 -0.79 9.13 25.98
CA LEU A 823 0.39 8.72 26.75
C LEU A 823 0.38 9.26 28.18
N ARG A 824 -0.27 10.41 28.41
CA ARG A 824 -0.45 11.00 29.74
C ARG A 824 -1.62 10.38 30.51
N ASP A 825 -2.75 10.16 29.84
CA ASP A 825 -3.98 9.65 30.44
C ASP A 825 -3.88 8.15 30.80
N ALA A 826 -3.14 7.38 30.02
CA ALA A 826 -2.95 5.94 30.20
C ALA A 826 -1.84 5.58 31.20
N LYS A 827 -1.37 6.55 32.01
CA LYS A 827 -0.23 6.40 32.95
C LYS A 827 1.06 5.77 32.38
N LEU A 828 1.17 5.61 31.06
CA LEU A 828 2.41 5.27 30.35
C LEU A 828 3.52 6.32 30.58
N ILE A 829 3.14 7.47 31.13
CA ILE A 829 4.02 8.46 31.73
C ILE A 829 3.36 8.92 33.05
N GLU A 830 3.57 8.27 34.20
CA GLU A 830 3.72 8.88 35.56
C GLU A 830 3.81 7.83 36.68
N GLU A 831 5.03 7.47 37.07
CA GLU A 831 5.62 7.58 38.42
C GLU A 831 7.01 6.93 38.32
N CYS A 832 8.04 7.74 38.52
CA CYS A 832 9.42 7.30 38.63
C CYS A 832 9.57 6.54 39.96
N GLU A 833 9.14 5.27 40.00
CA GLU A 833 9.71 4.29 40.89
C GLU A 833 10.55 3.31 40.08
N VAL A 834 11.84 3.38 40.37
CA VAL A 834 12.91 2.55 39.82
C VAL A 834 12.56 1.08 40.07
N THR A 835 12.06 0.34 39.08
CA THR A 835 12.43 -1.07 38.84
C THR A 835 11.88 -1.63 37.51
N GLN A 836 12.82 -2.05 36.67
CA GLN A 836 12.72 -2.93 35.50
C GLN A 836 12.03 -2.39 34.23
N MET A 837 12.72 -1.41 33.62
CA MET A 837 12.69 -1.19 32.17
C MET A 837 13.01 -2.49 31.41
N ALA A 838 12.30 -2.75 30.31
CA ALA A 838 12.70 -3.78 29.36
C ALA A 838 14.06 -3.39 28.75
N LEU A 839 15.14 -3.93 29.31
CA LEU A 839 16.49 -3.68 28.81
C LEU A 839 16.60 -4.15 27.35
N PRO A 840 17.42 -3.46 26.53
CA PRO A 840 17.80 -3.95 25.21
C PRO A 840 18.31 -5.40 25.28
N PRO A 841 18.20 -6.19 24.20
CA PRO A 841 18.69 -7.55 24.16
C PRO A 841 20.11 -7.65 24.76
N ARG A 842 20.31 -8.56 25.70
CA ARG A 842 21.59 -8.67 26.41
C ARG A 842 22.64 -9.34 25.53
N ILE A 843 23.86 -8.83 25.60
CA ILE A 843 25.06 -9.47 25.02
C ILE A 843 26.03 -9.83 26.15
N LEU A 844 26.65 -11.01 26.07
CA LEU A 844 27.59 -11.46 27.08
C LEU A 844 28.95 -10.77 26.89
N PHE A 845 29.67 -10.53 28.00
CA PHE A 845 31.02 -9.95 27.95
C PHE A 845 31.97 -10.74 27.02
N ARG A 846 31.89 -12.08 27.04
CA ARG A 846 32.70 -12.94 26.19
C ARG A 846 32.44 -12.74 24.69
N GLU A 847 31.19 -12.48 24.32
CA GLU A 847 30.82 -12.21 22.93
C GLU A 847 31.36 -10.85 22.48
N LEU A 848 31.35 -9.85 23.36
CA LEU A 848 31.98 -8.55 23.10
C LEU A 848 33.50 -8.65 22.96
N MET A 849 34.15 -9.47 23.79
CA MET A 849 35.58 -9.73 23.66
C MET A 849 35.93 -10.36 22.31
N LEU A 850 35.15 -11.35 21.86
CA LEU A 850 35.36 -11.96 20.54
C LEU A 850 35.09 -10.95 19.42
N ALA A 851 34.01 -10.19 19.52
CA ALA A 851 33.62 -9.22 18.49
C ALA A 851 34.64 -8.09 18.31
N THR A 852 35.39 -7.74 19.35
CA THR A 852 36.37 -6.63 19.35
C THR A 852 37.83 -7.09 19.26
N ASP A 853 38.08 -8.39 19.07
CA ASP A 853 39.43 -8.99 19.12
C ASP A 853 40.15 -8.67 20.44
N GLY A 854 39.48 -8.94 21.56
CA GLY A 854 39.98 -8.69 22.92
C GLY A 854 40.12 -7.21 23.26
N PHE A 855 39.27 -6.34 22.72
CA PHE A 855 39.38 -4.87 22.84
C PHE A 855 40.72 -4.33 22.34
N SER A 856 41.19 -4.83 21.20
CA SER A 856 42.42 -4.40 20.54
C SER A 856 42.42 -2.90 20.26
N GLU A 857 43.56 -2.22 20.49
CA GLU A 857 43.74 -0.80 20.15
C GLU A 857 43.47 -0.50 18.68
N ARG A 858 43.63 -1.48 17.78
CA ARG A 858 43.33 -1.34 16.34
C ARG A 858 41.86 -1.12 16.05
N ASN A 859 40.98 -1.53 16.96
CA ASN A 859 39.54 -1.38 16.85
C ASN A 859 39.01 -0.19 17.66
N LEU A 860 39.86 0.57 18.35
CA LEU A 860 39.43 1.75 19.12
C LEU A 860 39.02 2.88 18.16
N LEU A 861 37.76 3.31 18.26
CA LEU A 861 37.18 4.40 17.48
C LEU A 861 37.23 5.74 18.22
N ASP A 862 37.00 5.73 19.53
CA ASP A 862 37.01 6.93 20.37
C ASP A 862 37.39 6.61 21.83
N SER A 863 38.11 7.52 22.47
CA SER A 863 38.52 7.46 23.89
C SER A 863 38.02 8.71 24.62
N GLY A 864 36.77 8.65 25.08
CA GLY A 864 36.16 9.72 25.88
C GLY A 864 36.60 9.69 27.35
N LYS A 865 36.31 10.78 28.09
CA LYS A 865 36.71 10.95 29.51
C LYS A 865 36.21 9.85 30.47
N SER A 866 35.12 9.16 30.13
CA SER A 866 34.48 8.13 30.97
C SER A 866 33.94 6.93 30.18
N SER A 867 34.35 6.79 28.91
CA SER A 867 33.91 5.71 28.04
C SER A 867 34.82 5.53 26.84
N PHE A 868 34.94 4.30 26.36
CA PHE A 868 35.68 3.93 25.14
C PHE A 868 34.72 3.39 24.10
N VAL A 869 34.94 3.66 22.82
CA VAL A 869 34.13 3.12 21.72
C VAL A 869 35.00 2.27 20.82
N TYR A 870 34.63 1.01 20.63
CA TYR A 870 35.33 0.06 19.77
C TYR A 870 34.48 -0.32 18.57
N LYS A 871 35.11 -0.55 17.42
CA LYS A 871 34.52 -1.27 16.29
C LYS A 871 34.48 -2.76 16.63
N GLY A 872 33.34 -3.40 16.42
CA GLY A 872 33.21 -4.84 16.60
C GLY A 872 32.49 -5.49 15.42
N THR A 873 32.67 -6.80 15.28
CA THR A 873 31.91 -7.64 14.35
C THR A 873 31.25 -8.76 15.14
N LEU A 874 29.93 -8.78 15.18
CA LEU A 874 29.16 -9.82 15.88
C LEU A 874 29.17 -11.14 15.10
N GLU A 875 28.72 -12.25 15.72
CA GLU A 875 28.72 -13.59 15.11
C GLU A 875 27.93 -13.69 13.80
N ASP A 876 26.92 -12.85 13.63
CA ASP A 876 26.10 -12.71 12.42
C ASP A 876 26.79 -11.86 11.32
N LYS A 877 28.07 -11.52 11.50
CA LYS A 877 28.86 -10.63 10.64
C LYS A 877 28.39 -9.17 10.62
N CYS A 878 27.50 -8.78 11.54
CA CYS A 878 27.09 -7.38 11.68
C CYS A 878 28.22 -6.54 12.27
N VAL A 879 28.60 -5.45 11.59
CA VAL A 879 29.58 -4.47 12.08
C VAL A 879 28.88 -3.48 12.99
N VAL A 880 29.38 -3.33 14.21
CA VAL A 880 28.77 -2.54 15.29
C VAL A 880 29.78 -1.63 15.97
N ALA A 881 29.28 -0.58 16.64
CA ALA A 881 30.06 0.21 17.56
C ALA A 881 29.71 -0.19 19.00
N ILE A 882 30.74 -0.51 19.79
CA ILE A 882 30.62 -1.00 21.16
C ILE A 882 31.17 0.07 22.09
N LYS A 883 30.28 0.74 22.82
CA LYS A 883 30.63 1.77 23.81
C LYS A 883 30.73 1.16 25.20
N ILE A 884 31.93 1.14 25.77
CA ILE A 884 32.24 0.63 27.11
C ILE A 884 32.33 1.81 28.07
N PHE A 885 31.76 1.68 29.26
CA PHE A 885 31.73 2.74 30.27
C PHE A 885 32.68 2.40 31.42
N ASP A 886 33.41 3.42 31.90
CA ASP A 886 34.14 3.31 33.16
C ASP A 886 33.14 3.20 34.33
N LEU A 887 33.36 2.28 35.26
CA LEU A 887 32.47 2.08 36.40
C LEU A 887 32.64 3.11 37.52
N GLN A 888 33.49 4.13 37.33
CA GLN A 888 33.45 5.33 38.15
C GLN A 888 32.06 5.99 38.07
N LYS A 889 31.66 6.71 39.13
CA LYS A 889 30.31 7.30 39.30
C LYS A 889 29.72 7.94 38.03
N ARG A 890 30.51 8.73 37.31
CA ARG A 890 30.09 9.41 36.07
C ARG A 890 29.81 8.46 34.90
N GLY A 891 30.58 7.39 34.74
CA GLY A 891 30.35 6.44 33.65
C GLY A 891 29.16 5.53 33.91
N LEU A 892 28.86 5.20 35.18
CA LEU A 892 27.63 4.50 35.55
C LEU A 892 26.37 5.38 35.30
N GLU A 893 26.37 6.62 35.79
CA GLU A 893 25.30 7.59 35.51
C GLU A 893 25.11 7.80 33.99
N GLY A 894 26.22 7.88 33.25
CA GLY A 894 26.21 8.01 31.79
C GLY A 894 25.75 6.78 31.03
N PHE A 895 25.90 5.57 31.58
CA PHE A 895 25.35 4.33 31.03
C PHE A 895 23.84 4.27 31.24
N GLU A 896 23.37 4.59 32.45
CA GLU A 896 21.95 4.59 32.82
C GLU A 896 21.16 5.62 32.01
N ALA A 897 21.64 6.85 31.91
CA ALA A 897 21.01 7.91 31.11
C ALA A 897 20.90 7.52 29.62
N HIS A 898 21.95 6.91 29.08
CA HIS A 898 22.01 6.49 27.68
C HIS A 898 21.05 5.32 27.40
N CYS A 899 20.97 4.34 28.31
CA CYS A 899 19.97 3.27 28.23
C CYS A 899 18.55 3.83 28.31
N GLN A 900 18.30 4.74 29.26
CA GLN A 900 16.97 5.29 29.51
C GLN A 900 16.44 6.10 28.33
N ALA A 901 17.31 6.88 27.68
CA ALA A 901 16.95 7.62 26.48
C ALA A 901 16.72 6.66 25.30
N LEU A 902 17.73 5.86 24.93
CA LEU A 902 17.67 5.08 23.69
C LEU A 902 16.71 3.88 23.73
N SER A 903 16.30 3.39 24.92
CA SER A 903 15.28 2.33 25.00
C SER A 903 13.90 2.78 24.51
N CYS A 904 13.63 4.10 24.51
CA CYS A 904 12.33 4.68 24.25
C CYS A 904 12.28 5.48 22.93
N ILE A 905 13.41 5.66 22.26
CA ILE A 905 13.55 6.48 21.05
C ILE A 905 13.57 5.57 19.81
N ARG A 906 12.63 5.81 18.89
CA ARG A 906 12.58 5.14 17.57
C ARG A 906 12.55 6.23 16.51
N HIS A 907 13.73 6.64 16.01
CA HIS A 907 13.85 7.71 15.02
C HIS A 907 15.03 7.47 14.08
N ARG A 908 14.84 7.66 12.77
CA ARG A 908 15.86 7.39 11.73
C ARG A 908 17.17 8.19 11.90
N ASN A 909 17.08 9.39 12.48
CA ASN A 909 18.20 10.31 12.69
C ASN A 909 18.76 10.23 14.13
N VAL A 910 18.49 9.15 14.86
CA VAL A 910 19.08 8.86 16.17
C VAL A 910 19.73 7.48 16.10
N VAL A 911 20.93 7.35 16.68
CA VAL A 911 21.68 6.09 16.67
C VAL A 911 20.89 4.98 17.37
N LYS A 912 20.73 3.84 16.69
CA LYS A 912 19.99 2.67 17.18
C LYS A 912 20.79 1.90 18.23
N LEU A 913 20.18 1.68 19.39
CA LEU A 913 20.68 0.76 20.42
C LEU A 913 20.29 -0.68 20.06
N LEU A 914 21.29 -1.52 19.79
CA LEU A 914 21.10 -2.90 19.33
C LEU A 914 21.07 -3.88 20.51
N LYS A 915 22.09 -3.80 21.38
CA LYS A 915 22.25 -4.70 22.53
C LYS A 915 22.91 -3.95 23.71
N CYS A 916 22.80 -4.50 24.91
CA CYS A 916 23.52 -3.98 26.08
C CYS A 916 24.20 -5.10 26.87
N CYS A 917 25.35 -4.81 27.46
CA CYS A 917 26.04 -5.69 28.39
C CYS A 917 25.95 -5.08 29.78
N VAL A 918 25.37 -5.82 30.71
CA VAL A 918 25.18 -5.42 32.10
C VAL A 918 25.79 -6.48 33.01
N ASP A 919 27.11 -6.54 33.02
CA ASP A 919 27.88 -7.39 33.94
C ASP A 919 28.22 -6.60 35.21
N ILE A 920 28.51 -7.27 36.34
CA ILE A 920 28.76 -6.62 37.63
C ILE A 920 29.91 -5.61 37.51
N ASP A 921 30.99 -6.02 36.86
CA ASP A 921 32.22 -5.23 36.68
C ASP A 921 32.39 -4.69 35.25
N PHE A 922 31.36 -4.77 34.41
CA PHE A 922 31.45 -4.32 33.03
C PHE A 922 30.12 -3.82 32.46
N LYS A 923 30.11 -2.59 31.93
CA LYS A 923 28.94 -1.97 31.31
C LYS A 923 29.27 -1.55 29.88
N ALA A 924 28.50 -2.04 28.91
CA ALA A 924 28.68 -1.65 27.51
C ALA A 924 27.36 -1.57 26.74
N LEU A 925 27.35 -0.73 25.72
CA LEU A 925 26.25 -0.58 24.76
C LEU A 925 26.75 -0.96 23.37
N VAL A 926 25.96 -1.76 22.67
CA VAL A 926 26.17 -2.09 21.26
C VAL A 926 25.20 -1.26 20.46
N VAL A 927 25.73 -0.36 19.66
CA VAL A 927 24.96 0.51 18.76
C VAL A 927 25.37 0.26 17.32
N GLU A 928 24.55 0.69 16.37
CA GLU A 928 24.89 0.63 14.96
C GLU A 928 26.21 1.37 14.66
N TYR A 929 27.00 0.80 13.74
CA TYR A 929 28.26 1.39 13.32
C TYR A 929 28.03 2.43 12.22
N MET A 930 28.73 3.57 12.34
CA MET A 930 28.65 4.69 11.39
C MET A 930 29.97 4.79 10.64
N PRO A 931 30.05 4.33 9.38
CA PRO A 931 31.32 4.15 8.68
C PRO A 931 32.05 5.46 8.36
N TYR A 932 31.33 6.57 8.17
CA TYR A 932 31.95 7.88 7.94
C TYR A 932 32.24 8.66 9.22
N GLY A 933 31.96 8.09 10.39
CA GLY A 933 32.31 8.66 11.69
C GLY A 933 31.60 9.98 11.99
N SER A 934 32.22 10.80 12.83
CA SER A 934 31.63 12.05 13.33
C SER A 934 31.79 13.24 12.40
N LEU A 935 30.81 14.14 12.40
CA LEU A 935 30.82 15.40 11.65
C LEU A 935 32.04 16.28 11.99
N GLN A 936 32.55 16.22 13.22
CA GLN A 936 33.77 16.92 13.67
C GLN A 936 34.95 16.74 12.71
N ASN A 937 35.11 15.55 12.13
CA ASN A 937 36.23 15.22 11.24
C ASN A 937 36.22 16.02 9.93
N TYR A 938 35.10 16.68 9.63
CA TYR A 938 34.88 17.42 8.38
C TYR A 938 34.75 18.93 8.57
N LEU A 939 34.72 19.43 9.82
CA LEU A 939 34.48 20.86 10.11
C LEU A 939 35.75 21.71 10.30
N HIS A 940 36.96 21.14 10.39
CA HIS A 940 38.22 21.89 10.63
C HIS A 940 39.26 21.74 9.48
N PRO A 941 40.32 22.58 9.40
CA PRO A 941 40.98 22.92 8.14
C PRO A 941 41.66 21.74 7.43
N GLY A 942 41.34 21.56 6.14
CA GLY A 942 41.97 20.62 5.22
C GLY A 942 41.05 19.53 4.65
N MET A 943 39.85 19.32 5.20
CA MET A 943 38.96 18.22 4.82
C MET A 943 37.46 18.57 4.71
N ASN A 944 37.07 19.86 4.65
CA ASN A 944 35.66 20.21 4.48
C ASN A 944 35.19 19.93 3.05
N ILE A 945 34.81 18.68 2.81
CA ILE A 945 34.33 18.13 1.54
C ILE A 945 32.85 18.37 1.29
N PHE A 946 32.12 18.95 2.25
CA PHE A 946 30.67 19.12 2.14
C PHE A 946 30.30 20.37 1.36
N ASN A 947 29.50 20.18 0.31
CA ASN A 947 28.83 21.29 -0.37
C ASN A 947 27.68 21.84 0.49
N PHE A 948 27.14 23.01 0.12
CA PHE A 948 26.05 23.66 0.88
C PHE A 948 24.79 22.79 1.02
N HIS A 949 24.49 21.97 0.02
CA HIS A 949 23.33 21.08 0.04
C HIS A 949 23.52 19.95 1.08
N GLN A 950 24.68 19.29 1.08
CA GLN A 950 25.00 18.25 2.05
C GLN A 950 24.99 18.81 3.48
N ARG A 951 25.57 20.00 3.69
CA ARG A 951 25.51 20.70 4.99
C ARG A 951 24.06 20.93 5.44
N LEU A 952 23.19 21.35 4.53
CA LEU A 952 21.79 21.58 4.82
C LEU A 952 21.04 20.29 5.18
N GLU A 953 21.25 19.21 4.43
CA GLU A 953 20.66 17.89 4.71
C GLU A 953 21.10 17.34 6.06
N ILE A 954 22.38 17.43 6.39
CA ILE A 954 22.91 17.03 7.70
C ILE A 954 22.20 17.82 8.81
N MET A 955 22.04 19.13 8.66
CA MET A 955 21.37 19.97 9.67
C MET A 955 19.86 19.74 9.75
N ILE A 956 19.18 19.41 8.65
CA ILE A 956 17.77 18.99 8.66
C ILE A 956 17.62 17.69 9.44
N ASN A 957 18.48 16.71 9.20
CA ASN A 957 18.49 15.42 9.90
C ASN A 957 18.67 15.59 11.41
N VAL A 958 19.63 16.43 11.83
CA VAL A 958 19.85 16.75 13.25
C VAL A 958 18.65 17.50 13.86
N ALA A 959 18.09 18.49 13.16
CA ALA A 959 16.90 19.21 13.63
C ALA A 959 15.69 18.29 13.80
N SER A 960 15.50 17.34 12.88
CA SER A 960 14.42 16.35 12.91
C SER A 960 14.53 15.41 14.11
N ALA A 961 15.74 14.91 14.38
CA ALA A 961 16.00 14.12 15.58
C ALA A 961 15.70 14.91 16.87
N LEU A 962 16.20 16.13 17.01
CA LEU A 962 15.95 16.94 18.22
C LEU A 962 14.46 17.33 18.38
N SER A 963 13.79 17.64 17.28
CA SER A 963 12.34 17.91 17.24
C SER A 963 11.55 16.71 17.78
N TYR A 964 11.91 15.50 17.35
CA TYR A 964 11.35 14.25 17.86
C TYR A 964 11.66 14.04 19.35
N LEU A 965 12.92 14.21 19.77
CA LEU A 965 13.33 14.06 21.18
C LEU A 965 12.56 15.01 22.11
N HIS A 966 12.43 16.27 21.73
CA HIS A 966 11.68 17.27 22.50
C HIS A 966 10.19 16.93 22.57
N SER A 967 9.62 16.36 21.50
CA SER A 967 8.24 15.87 21.51
C SER A 967 8.02 14.70 22.50
N MET A 968 9.09 13.93 22.75
CA MET A 968 9.15 12.84 23.73
C MET A 968 9.62 13.31 25.12
N ARG A 969 9.81 14.62 25.31
CA ARG A 969 10.34 15.25 26.53
C ARG A 969 11.73 14.74 26.95
N VAL A 970 12.58 14.45 25.97
CA VAL A 970 14.00 14.13 26.18
C VAL A 970 14.84 15.35 25.83
N ILE A 971 15.67 15.81 26.76
CA ILE A 971 16.69 16.84 26.52
C ILE A 971 18.03 16.14 26.26
N HIS A 972 18.72 16.48 25.18
CA HIS A 972 19.95 15.80 24.75
C HIS A 972 21.17 16.17 25.61
N CYS A 973 21.34 17.45 25.96
CA CYS A 973 22.38 17.99 26.85
C CYS A 973 23.85 17.81 26.41
N ASN A 974 24.11 17.21 25.24
CA ASN A 974 25.47 16.93 24.74
C ASN A 974 25.54 17.03 23.20
N LEU A 975 24.81 17.97 22.59
CA LEU A 975 24.82 18.11 21.13
C LEU A 975 26.05 18.92 20.69
N ASN A 976 26.92 18.30 19.90
CA ASN A 976 28.14 18.88 19.31
C ASN A 976 28.51 18.05 18.06
N PRO A 977 29.51 18.45 17.25
CA PRO A 977 29.83 17.76 16.01
C PRO A 977 30.44 16.36 16.20
N THR A 978 31.05 16.06 17.36
CA THR A 978 31.56 14.70 17.65
C THR A 978 30.43 13.71 17.84
N ASN A 979 29.27 14.17 18.31
CA ASN A 979 28.08 13.35 18.56
C ASN A 979 27.11 13.29 17.37
N VAL A 980 27.43 13.92 16.23
CA VAL A 980 26.66 13.77 14.98
C VAL A 980 27.43 12.82 14.08
N LEU A 981 26.91 11.61 13.90
CA LEU A 981 27.54 10.55 13.11
C LEU A 981 26.90 10.44 11.73
N LEU A 982 27.68 10.01 10.74
CA LEU A 982 27.25 9.89 9.35
C LEU A 982 27.26 8.42 8.90
N ASP A 983 26.12 7.96 8.35
CA ASP A 983 26.00 6.62 7.75
C ASP A 983 26.43 6.59 6.27
N GLU A 984 26.38 5.42 5.64
CA GLU A 984 26.84 5.18 4.26
C GLU A 984 26.20 6.12 3.21
N ASP A 985 24.99 6.61 3.48
CA ASP A 985 24.26 7.54 2.61
C ASP A 985 24.47 9.02 3.00
N MET A 986 25.42 9.30 3.89
CA MET A 986 25.68 10.60 4.51
C MET A 986 24.48 11.14 5.32
N VAL A 987 23.59 10.26 5.77
CA VAL A 987 22.47 10.64 6.65
C VAL A 987 23.01 10.81 8.06
N ALA A 988 22.71 11.97 8.64
CA ALA A 988 23.18 12.31 9.97
C ALA A 988 22.32 11.66 11.06
N ARG A 989 22.98 11.08 12.06
CA ARG A 989 22.36 10.49 13.25
C ARG A 989 22.98 11.04 14.52
N ILE A 990 22.13 11.44 15.46
CA ILE A 990 22.56 11.94 16.77
C ILE A 990 22.93 10.77 17.67
N SER A 991 24.07 10.90 18.35
CA SER A 991 24.60 10.00 19.38
C SER A 991 24.93 10.81 20.65
N GLY A 992 25.58 10.19 21.64
CA GLY A 992 26.10 10.96 22.79
C GLY A 992 25.11 11.19 23.96
N PHE A 993 24.11 10.32 24.11
CA PHE A 993 23.04 10.40 25.13
C PHE A 993 23.46 10.23 26.60
N SER A 994 24.75 10.20 26.91
CA SER A 994 25.24 9.98 28.28
C SER A 994 24.93 11.12 29.26
N PHE A 995 24.56 12.31 28.77
CA PHE A 995 24.08 13.43 29.59
C PHE A 995 22.59 13.73 29.39
N SER A 996 21.92 12.92 28.56
CA SER A 996 20.53 13.18 28.21
C SER A 996 19.62 12.99 29.41
N LYS A 997 18.53 13.76 29.47
CA LYS A 997 17.56 13.68 30.55
C LYS A 997 16.15 13.53 30.02
N VAL A 998 15.48 12.49 30.48
CA VAL A 998 14.05 12.29 30.28
C VAL A 998 13.31 13.06 31.36
N LEU A 999 12.42 13.98 30.96
CA LEU A 999 11.67 14.81 31.91
C LEU A 999 10.42 14.09 32.41
N ASP A 1000 10.36 13.90 33.73
CA ASP A 1000 9.16 13.44 34.40
C ASP A 1000 8.04 14.47 34.29
N LYS A 1001 6.83 13.98 34.45
CA LYS A 1001 5.62 14.77 34.32
C LYS A 1001 5.40 15.53 35.65
N GLY A 1002 5.13 16.83 35.56
CA GLY A 1002 5.12 17.74 36.72
C GLY A 1002 6.45 18.45 36.99
N SER A 1003 7.57 17.94 36.47
CA SER A 1003 8.84 18.67 36.49
C SER A 1003 8.73 19.97 35.68
N ALA A 1004 9.31 21.05 36.21
CA ALA A 1004 9.38 22.32 35.50
C ALA A 1004 9.99 22.10 34.10
N ALA A 1005 9.65 22.97 33.13
CA ALA A 1005 10.22 22.96 31.78
C ALA A 1005 11.76 23.10 31.77
N THR A 1006 12.30 23.45 32.94
CA THR A 1006 13.69 23.72 33.26
C THR A 1006 14.07 22.85 34.45
N ILE A 1007 15.17 22.10 34.35
CA ILE A 1007 15.66 21.20 35.40
C ILE A 1007 17.14 21.46 35.69
N THR A 1008 17.56 21.31 36.94
CA THR A 1008 18.99 21.39 37.30
C THR A 1008 19.61 20.02 37.08
N THR A 1009 20.57 19.91 36.16
CA THR A 1009 21.28 18.65 35.87
C THR A 1009 22.65 18.96 35.28
N THR A 1010 23.53 17.97 35.11
CA THR A 1010 24.85 18.17 34.50
C THR A 1010 24.77 18.09 32.98
N MET A 1011 25.14 19.17 32.28
CA MET A 1011 25.42 19.13 30.84
C MET A 1011 26.86 18.69 30.56
N ALA A 1012 27.10 18.23 29.33
CA ALA A 1012 28.46 18.06 28.85
C ALA A 1012 29.14 19.43 28.72
N GLU A 1013 30.25 19.62 29.43
CA GLU A 1013 31.09 20.82 29.36
C GLU A 1013 31.94 20.84 28.07
N THR A 1014 31.27 20.80 26.91
CA THR A 1014 31.93 20.93 25.61
C THR A 1014 32.23 22.40 25.36
N PRO A 1015 33.51 22.82 25.24
CA PRO A 1015 33.86 24.23 25.03
C PRO A 1015 33.13 24.82 23.82
N GLY A 1016 32.47 25.97 24.00
CA GLY A 1016 31.72 26.67 22.95
C GLY A 1016 30.27 26.18 22.72
N TYR A 1017 29.87 25.04 23.30
CA TYR A 1017 28.53 24.45 23.15
C TYR A 1017 27.67 24.54 24.42
N ILE A 1018 27.93 25.54 25.27
CA ILE A 1018 27.24 25.73 26.54
C ILE A 1018 26.30 26.92 26.43
N ALA A 1019 25.03 26.73 26.81
CA ALA A 1019 24.05 27.80 26.78
C ALA A 1019 24.22 28.77 27.98
N PRO A 1020 24.03 30.09 27.82
CA PRO A 1020 24.28 31.08 28.88
C PRO A 1020 23.45 30.86 30.16
N GLU A 1021 22.22 30.38 30.03
CA GLU A 1021 21.36 30.09 31.19
C GLU A 1021 21.89 28.92 32.02
N TYR A 1022 22.60 27.98 31.39
CA TYR A 1022 23.22 26.87 32.11
C TYR A 1022 24.46 27.34 32.88
N GLU A 1023 25.30 28.20 32.30
CA GLU A 1023 26.47 28.76 32.99
C GLU A 1023 26.10 29.58 34.22
N SER A 1024 24.97 30.30 34.15
CA SER A 1024 24.50 31.17 35.22
C SER A 1024 23.67 30.45 36.29
N THR A 1025 22.89 29.43 35.92
CA THR A 1025 21.90 28.81 36.84
C THR A 1025 22.04 27.30 37.00
N GLY A 1026 22.88 26.63 36.20
CA GLY A 1026 23.00 25.16 36.16
C GLY A 1026 21.76 24.45 35.60
N ASN A 1027 20.84 25.19 34.99
CA ASN A 1027 19.58 24.66 34.51
C ASN A 1027 19.59 24.34 33.01
N VAL A 1028 18.87 23.28 32.64
CA VAL A 1028 18.70 22.83 31.26
C VAL A 1028 17.22 22.69 30.90
N SER A 1029 16.92 22.86 29.61
CA SER A 1029 15.61 22.73 29.00
C SER A 1029 15.77 22.31 27.53
N GLU A 1030 14.67 22.06 26.82
CA GLU A 1030 14.69 21.91 25.36
C GLU A 1030 15.37 23.09 24.63
N LYS A 1031 15.33 24.31 25.22
CA LYS A 1031 15.93 25.52 24.65
C LYS A 1031 17.45 25.50 24.70
N THR A 1032 18.01 24.71 25.60
CA THR A 1032 19.45 24.54 25.78
C THR A 1032 20.00 23.69 24.62
N ASP A 1033 19.27 22.66 24.19
CA ASP A 1033 19.57 21.91 22.95
C ASP A 1033 19.42 22.78 21.70
N VAL A 1034 18.39 23.65 21.65
CA VAL A 1034 18.20 24.60 20.54
C VAL A 1034 19.40 25.54 20.42
N TYR A 1035 19.97 26.00 21.55
CA TYR A 1035 21.19 26.80 21.54
C TYR A 1035 22.37 26.02 20.96
N CYS A 1036 22.61 24.80 21.45
CA CYS A 1036 23.68 23.92 20.95
C CYS A 1036 23.53 23.66 19.45
N PHE A 1037 22.30 23.45 18.98
CA PHE A 1037 22.00 23.30 17.55
C PHE A 1037 22.33 24.56 16.76
N GLY A 1038 22.04 25.74 17.30
CA GLY A 1038 22.40 27.02 16.71
C GLY A 1038 23.92 27.18 16.54
N ILE A 1039 24.71 26.75 17.52
CA ILE A 1039 26.18 26.72 17.42
C ILE A 1039 26.65 25.69 16.39
N LEU A 1040 26.05 24.50 16.35
CA LEU A 1040 26.38 23.48 15.35
C LEU A 1040 26.07 23.95 13.93
N LEU A 1041 24.93 24.61 13.73
CA LEU A 1041 24.53 25.21 12.46
C LEU A 1041 25.52 26.33 12.06
N MET A 1042 25.98 27.11 13.03
CA MET A 1042 27.00 28.14 12.86
C MET A 1042 28.32 27.53 12.40
N GLU A 1043 28.86 26.56 13.12
CA GLU A 1043 30.13 25.91 12.78
C GLU A 1043 30.04 25.18 11.44
N THR A 1044 28.91 24.55 11.12
CA THR A 1044 28.71 23.82 9.84
C THR A 1044 28.77 24.75 8.62
N PHE A 1045 28.12 25.91 8.70
CA PHE A 1045 28.04 26.85 7.57
C PHE A 1045 29.14 27.91 7.57
N THR A 1046 29.70 28.24 8.73
CA THR A 1046 30.71 29.29 8.87
C THR A 1046 32.06 28.77 9.31
N ILE A 1047 32.26 27.50 9.67
CA ILE A 1047 33.55 26.93 10.13
C ILE A 1047 34.23 27.82 11.20
N LEU A 1048 33.48 28.70 11.87
CA LEU A 1048 34.02 29.56 12.90
C LEU A 1048 34.15 28.69 14.15
N ASN A 1049 35.28 28.82 14.82
CA ASN A 1049 35.52 28.11 16.05
C ASN A 1049 34.61 28.68 17.15
N PRO A 1050 33.71 27.88 17.74
CA PRO A 1050 32.76 28.37 18.74
C PRO A 1050 33.43 28.82 20.05
N ILE A 1051 34.71 28.48 20.27
CA ILE A 1051 35.50 28.86 21.45
C ILE A 1051 36.05 30.29 21.33
N GLU A 1052 36.20 30.80 20.11
CA GLU A 1052 36.74 32.15 19.87
C GLU A 1052 35.62 33.18 20.11
N MET A 1053 35.75 33.98 21.18
CA MET A 1053 34.71 34.83 21.80
C MET A 1053 34.09 35.96 20.93
N THR A 1054 34.27 35.96 19.60
CA THR A 1054 33.81 37.04 18.70
C THR A 1054 32.86 36.58 17.58
N TRP A 1055 32.49 35.29 17.50
CA TRP A 1055 31.62 34.80 16.41
C TRP A 1055 30.23 35.46 16.39
N ARG A 1056 29.66 35.79 17.56
CA ARG A 1056 28.32 36.39 17.65
C ARG A 1056 28.31 37.82 17.10
N SER A 1057 29.31 38.65 17.46
CA SER A 1057 29.42 40.00 16.91
C SER A 1057 29.69 39.95 15.40
N LEU A 1058 30.50 38.98 14.95
CA LEU A 1058 30.75 38.76 13.54
C LEU A 1058 29.47 38.41 12.76
N ILE A 1059 28.61 37.53 13.29
CA ILE A 1059 27.31 37.23 12.66
C ILE A 1059 26.41 38.46 12.61
N CYS A 1060 26.35 39.26 13.68
CA CYS A 1060 25.61 40.52 13.67
C CYS A 1060 26.13 41.48 12.60
N ASP A 1061 27.44 41.61 12.47
CA ASP A 1061 28.09 42.46 11.46
C ASP A 1061 27.84 41.95 10.04
N LEU A 1062 27.86 40.63 9.82
CA LEU A 1062 27.52 39.99 8.55
C LEU A 1062 26.06 40.25 8.17
N LEU A 1063 25.13 40.20 9.14
CA LEU A 1063 23.70 40.41 8.88
C LEU A 1063 23.35 41.85 8.48
N GLN A 1064 24.24 42.83 8.68
CA GLN A 1064 24.01 44.24 8.32
C GLN A 1064 24.16 44.54 6.82
N SER A 1065 24.88 43.73 6.03
CA SER A 1065 25.12 44.00 4.60
C SER A 1065 25.22 42.71 3.77
N GLU A 1066 24.70 42.73 2.52
CA GLU A 1066 24.90 41.63 1.56
C GLU A 1066 26.37 41.47 1.17
N ASP A 1067 27.09 42.59 1.03
CA ASP A 1067 28.49 42.61 0.58
C ASP A 1067 29.41 41.87 1.57
N LYS A 1068 29.16 42.05 2.87
CA LYS A 1068 29.91 41.33 3.93
C LYS A 1068 29.66 39.82 3.91
N ILE A 1069 28.45 39.39 3.54
CA ILE A 1069 28.13 37.96 3.37
C ILE A 1069 28.81 37.42 2.11
N ALA A 1070 28.86 38.20 1.04
CA ALA A 1070 29.60 37.83 -0.18
C ALA A 1070 31.11 37.67 0.10
N ASP A 1071 31.69 38.53 0.92
CA ASP A 1071 33.10 38.43 1.35
C ASP A 1071 33.39 37.15 2.16
N LEU A 1072 32.43 36.69 2.97
CA LEU A 1072 32.54 35.41 3.69
C LEU A 1072 32.54 34.21 2.72
N VAL A 1073 31.80 34.31 1.61
CA VAL A 1073 31.72 33.27 0.56
C VAL A 1073 33.01 33.24 -0.26
N SER A 1074 33.56 34.40 -0.61
CA SER A 1074 34.75 34.52 -1.45
C SER A 1074 36.04 34.04 -0.77
N GLN A 1075 36.14 34.12 0.56
CA GLN A 1075 37.29 33.62 1.33
C GLN A 1075 37.33 32.09 1.47
N ARG A 1076 36.34 31.34 0.96
CA ARG A 1076 36.18 29.89 1.20
C ARG A 1076 36.24 29.01 -0.03
N THR A 1077 36.41 29.60 -1.21
CA THR A 1077 36.49 28.87 -2.47
C THR A 1077 37.94 28.56 -2.82
N ASP A 1078 38.39 27.37 -2.45
CA ASP A 1078 39.51 26.75 -3.17
C ASP A 1078 39.09 25.52 -4.00
N GLN A 1079 37.82 25.07 -4.02
CA GLN A 1079 37.46 23.88 -4.81
C GLN A 1079 36.09 23.82 -5.54
N GLU A 1080 35.20 24.81 -5.45
CA GLU A 1080 33.89 24.72 -6.13
C GLU A 1080 33.72 25.77 -7.23
N GLY A 1081 33.54 25.30 -8.47
CA GLY A 1081 33.26 26.09 -9.68
C GLY A 1081 31.86 26.69 -9.74
N PHE A 1082 31.32 27.18 -8.61
CA PHE A 1082 30.13 28.02 -8.57
C PHE A 1082 30.54 29.49 -8.48
N THR A 1083 29.96 30.35 -9.32
CA THR A 1083 30.22 31.80 -9.30
C THR A 1083 29.74 32.38 -7.96
N ALA A 1084 30.70 32.61 -7.06
CA ALA A 1084 30.58 32.92 -5.63
C ALA A 1084 29.90 34.26 -5.28
N THR A 1085 29.11 34.84 -6.18
CA THR A 1085 28.46 36.15 -5.99
C THR A 1085 27.01 36.17 -6.46
N SER A 1086 26.38 35.01 -6.67
CA SER A 1086 24.97 34.97 -7.05
C SER A 1086 24.08 35.42 -5.88
N THR A 1087 23.15 36.35 -6.15
CA THR A 1087 22.15 36.83 -5.17
C THR A 1087 21.41 35.70 -4.42
N PRO A 1088 21.08 34.54 -5.05
CA PRO A 1088 20.48 33.40 -4.36
C PRO A 1088 21.34 32.83 -3.23
N THR A 1089 22.65 32.61 -3.45
CA THR A 1089 23.55 32.04 -2.43
C THR A 1089 23.68 32.98 -1.23
N ILE A 1090 23.78 34.29 -1.47
CA ILE A 1090 23.83 35.31 -0.41
C ILE A 1090 22.53 35.32 0.40
N ARG A 1091 21.37 35.22 -0.27
CA ARG A 1091 20.05 35.19 0.38
C ARG A 1091 19.84 33.91 1.20
N PHE A 1092 20.32 32.77 0.69
CA PHE A 1092 20.32 31.50 1.41
C PHE A 1092 21.16 31.60 2.70
N LEU A 1093 22.42 32.01 2.59
CA LEU A 1093 23.32 32.15 3.74
C LEU A 1093 22.82 33.17 4.75
N ARG A 1094 22.26 34.30 4.30
CA ARG A 1094 21.60 35.25 5.20
C ARG A 1094 20.50 34.60 6.03
N THR A 1095 19.71 33.70 5.45
CA THR A 1095 18.61 33.05 6.17
C THR A 1095 19.14 32.03 7.17
N ILE A 1096 20.21 31.30 6.83
CA ILE A 1096 20.94 30.45 7.77
C ILE A 1096 21.52 31.27 8.93
N LEU A 1097 22.20 32.40 8.65
CA LEU A 1097 22.74 33.31 9.68
C LEU A 1097 21.65 33.87 10.60
N ARG A 1098 20.46 34.18 10.07
CA ARG A 1098 19.31 34.58 10.89
C ARG A 1098 18.81 33.44 11.78
N LEU A 1099 18.74 32.21 11.25
CA LEU A 1099 18.36 31.04 12.05
C LEU A 1099 19.38 30.79 13.17
N ILE A 1100 20.68 30.91 12.88
CA ILE A 1100 21.75 30.83 13.89
C ILE A 1100 21.49 31.87 14.99
N TYR A 1101 21.27 33.13 14.62
CA TYR A 1101 21.02 34.21 15.57
C TYR A 1101 19.78 33.93 16.45
N CYS A 1102 18.69 33.44 15.86
CA CYS A 1102 17.47 33.09 16.59
C CYS A 1102 17.64 31.89 17.53
N CYS A 1103 18.36 30.85 17.09
CA CYS A 1103 18.60 29.66 17.91
C CYS A 1103 19.56 29.95 19.06
N THR A 1104 20.45 30.93 18.90
CA THR A 1104 21.46 31.27 19.90
C THR A 1104 21.08 32.47 20.76
N SER A 1105 19.81 32.92 20.83
CA SER A 1105 19.45 34.06 21.71
C SER A 1105 19.89 33.83 23.17
N GLU A 1106 20.32 34.89 23.87
CA GLU A 1106 20.74 34.78 25.28
C GLU A 1106 19.57 34.36 26.16
N LEU A 1107 18.36 34.86 25.87
CA LEU A 1107 17.13 34.49 26.58
C LEU A 1107 16.52 33.22 25.99
N PRO A 1108 16.30 32.15 26.79
CA PRO A 1108 15.73 30.89 26.31
C PRO A 1108 14.34 31.02 25.64
N ASP A 1109 13.49 31.91 26.16
CA ASP A 1109 12.12 32.11 25.68
C ASP A 1109 12.04 32.73 24.27
N GLU A 1110 13.09 33.44 23.85
CA GLU A 1110 13.20 34.00 22.51
C GLU A 1110 13.58 32.96 21.46
N ARG A 1111 14.16 31.82 21.88
CA ARG A 1111 14.54 30.74 20.98
C ARG A 1111 13.29 30.01 20.51
N LYS A 1112 13.18 29.80 19.20
CA LYS A 1112 12.10 29.00 18.61
C LYS A 1112 12.20 27.55 19.12
N GLY A 1113 11.07 26.85 19.23
CA GLY A 1113 11.08 25.40 19.46
C GLY A 1113 11.70 24.67 18.25
N MET A 1114 12.35 23.53 18.49
CA MET A 1114 13.12 22.84 17.46
C MET A 1114 12.29 22.48 16.21
N TRP A 1115 11.03 22.06 16.39
CA TRP A 1115 10.11 21.78 15.28
C TRP A 1115 9.90 22.97 14.32
N LYS A 1116 9.97 24.22 14.82
CA LYS A 1116 9.90 25.41 13.96
C LYS A 1116 11.21 25.61 13.21
N VAL A 1117 12.35 25.32 13.83
CA VAL A 1117 13.67 25.43 13.22
C VAL A 1117 13.82 24.40 12.10
N GLU A 1118 13.43 23.15 12.35
CA GLU A 1118 13.35 22.07 11.37
C GLU A 1118 12.52 22.50 10.14
N LYS A 1119 11.32 23.02 10.36
CA LYS A 1119 10.43 23.49 9.28
C LYS A 1119 11.06 24.58 8.42
N GLU A 1120 11.79 25.52 9.01
CA GLU A 1120 12.47 26.59 8.25
C GLU A 1120 13.66 26.05 7.44
N LEU A 1121 14.40 25.07 7.96
CA LEU A 1121 15.50 24.43 7.22
C LEU A 1121 14.97 23.59 6.04
N VAL A 1122 13.90 22.83 6.23
CA VAL A 1122 13.23 22.09 5.15
C VAL A 1122 12.70 23.04 4.07
N ARG A 1123 12.16 24.20 4.47
CA ARG A 1123 11.74 25.24 3.53
C ARG A 1123 12.91 25.84 2.77
N LEU A 1124 14.06 26.05 3.43
CA LEU A 1124 15.26 26.54 2.77
C LEU A 1124 15.80 25.57 1.72
N ARG A 1125 15.72 24.25 1.98
CA ARG A 1125 16.09 23.23 1.01
C ARG A 1125 15.28 23.35 -0.27
N GLN A 1126 13.96 23.50 -0.15
CA GLN A 1126 13.07 23.67 -1.31
C GLN A 1126 13.45 24.92 -2.13
N GLN A 1127 13.83 26.02 -1.47
CA GLN A 1127 14.24 27.25 -2.16
C GLN A 1127 15.59 27.14 -2.86
N PHE A 1128 16.52 26.35 -2.33
CA PHE A 1128 17.86 26.16 -2.89
C PHE A 1128 17.88 25.21 -4.10
N TRP A 1129 16.89 24.31 -4.23
CA TRP A 1129 16.77 23.37 -5.37
C TRP A 1129 16.32 24.03 -6.69
N PHE A 1130 15.75 25.24 -6.63
CA PHE A 1130 15.27 25.98 -7.81
C PHE A 1130 16.24 27.06 -8.31
N CYS A 1131 17.41 27.22 -7.68
CA CYS A 1131 18.48 28.13 -8.12
C CYS A 1131 19.64 27.32 -8.68
#